data_AF-A0A832F3M1-F1
#
_entry.id   AF-A0A832F3M1-F1
#
_cell.length_a   1.000
_cell.length_b   1.000
_cell.length_c   1.000
_cell.angle_alpha   90.00
_cell.angle_beta   90.00
_cell.angle_gamma   90.00
#
_symmetry.space_group_name_H-M   'P 1'
#
loop_
_entity.id
_entity.type
_entity.pdbx_description
1 polymer ?
#
loop_
_entity_poly.entity_id
_entity_poly.type
_entity_poly.pdbx_seq_one_letter_code
_entity_poly.pdbx_strand_id
1 'polypeptide(L)'
;MAFAVVLMSLALMRPSEAYRPAPHAVVAAKVSDFLNSLGANSAVSTRGERLADTVKAVKYLGLRWIRSGYEGNLPVEDLIELHRQTGIRFSYGLASGGTDLPRLLEGARRLASAGALLALEGNNEPNNWGITYQGERGGRDLSWMPVAKLQRDLYRAVKSDPVLRKYPVWSISESGAETDNVGLQFLTIPAGASTIMPAGTHYADFANCHNYMIHPSWPGLHDNQTWIAADPTSACKVDGLYGNYGRTWLKKYPGYSEAQLLTLPRVTTETGVTIEGPFTEHVQALLYLSVYLAQFKRGWSHTSIYILRDRSDEAGNQSFGFYTKDYVPREAARYLHNLTTILADSGSRRVPQALAYAIPNQPDTVHDLLLQKSDGSFELVIWGERFTGGSDEVTLQLAQRVPQIRVFEPTVGTEPVRIARNLKSLVLTVSDHPVIVELRTEAVRRARTLMPTSTSTHRNTATVASEGTTYYVATNGSDANPGTSGRPWRTIQKAASTATAGATVRIRSGTYNEVVTPAHSGKAGAPITYMADVGATVYLDGTGKNGWPGYGIWNIANQSYINVIGFKFIHGYGNGITLSRTSHIRIGNNTFDSDFGWNPIEVDSSANTSSDHIEIYGNHIHRTFISQKGYYTWFAGYGRYPGPWSEMVSVSKGSHVSVHHNVIDLNQLGEGINFKAGTHDSVAYNNSVSHTSSQAMYMDGWKSGTYNNKYFDNIIHDCSNAGIAVTNEESGSSHDLYIYNNVVYNCRVGIGVGYYGHGTLTRVNVFNNTFYNNSNDIFGAYKTDMIVSNVVLRNNIFSDDL
;
A
#
# COMPACT_ATOMS: atom_id res chain seq x y z
N MET A 1 49.70 -41.94 -38.39
CA MET A 1 50.80 -41.41 -37.54
C MET A 1 50.31 -41.37 -36.10
N ALA A 2 51.21 -41.50 -35.12
CA ALA A 2 50.87 -41.64 -33.71
C ALA A 2 51.01 -40.32 -32.92
N PHE A 3 50.57 -40.36 -31.65
CA PHE A 3 50.59 -39.26 -30.70
C PHE A 3 51.97 -38.62 -30.49
N ALA A 4 51.96 -37.30 -30.26
CA ALA A 4 52.95 -36.62 -29.43
C ALA A 4 52.21 -35.57 -28.57
N VAL A 5 52.51 -35.53 -27.27
CA VAL A 5 51.91 -34.59 -26.31
C VAL A 5 52.84 -33.41 -26.10
N VAL A 6 52.29 -32.20 -26.01
CA VAL A 6 52.99 -31.03 -25.48
C VAL A 6 52.14 -30.43 -24.36
N LEU A 7 52.57 -30.63 -23.11
CA LEU A 7 52.12 -29.75 -22.03
C LEU A 7 52.76 -28.38 -22.25
N MET A 8 51.97 -27.31 -22.19
CA MET A 8 52.49 -26.00 -21.81
C MET A 8 52.08 -25.70 -20.37
N SER A 9 53.05 -25.23 -19.61
CA SER A 9 53.00 -25.05 -18.16
C SER A 9 51.85 -24.14 -17.70
N LEU A 10 51.23 -24.49 -16.58
CA LEU A 10 50.49 -23.52 -15.77
C LEU A 10 51.44 -22.40 -15.35
N ALA A 11 51.37 -21.26 -16.03
CA ALA A 11 51.79 -20.02 -15.42
C ALA A 11 50.80 -19.72 -14.29
N LEU A 12 51.28 -19.73 -13.04
CA LEU A 12 50.51 -19.26 -11.90
C LEU A 12 50.19 -17.77 -12.10
N MET A 13 49.05 -17.47 -12.71
CA MET A 13 48.44 -16.17 -12.59
C MET A 13 48.28 -15.90 -11.10
N ARG A 14 48.95 -14.83 -10.63
CA ARG A 14 48.59 -14.21 -9.34
C ARG A 14 47.08 -13.99 -9.37
N PRO A 15 46.36 -14.17 -8.25
CA PRO A 15 44.93 -13.89 -8.22
C PRO A 15 44.73 -12.48 -8.78
N SER A 16 43.99 -12.37 -9.89
CA SER A 16 43.66 -11.08 -10.46
C SER A 16 42.96 -10.27 -9.38
N GLU A 17 43.30 -8.98 -9.27
CA GLU A 17 42.57 -8.08 -8.40
C GLU A 17 41.11 -8.16 -8.82
N ALA A 18 40.27 -8.78 -7.97
CA ALA A 18 38.91 -9.15 -8.34
C ALA A 18 38.21 -7.90 -8.85
N TYR A 19 37.71 -7.94 -10.09
CA TYR A 19 37.17 -6.78 -10.77
C TYR A 19 36.00 -6.22 -9.95
N ARG A 20 36.28 -5.13 -9.21
CA ARG A 20 35.28 -4.41 -8.42
C ARG A 20 34.56 -3.45 -9.37
N PRO A 21 33.34 -3.74 -9.86
CA PRO A 21 32.64 -2.84 -10.75
C PRO A 21 32.49 -1.48 -10.07
N ALA A 22 32.96 -0.43 -10.75
CA ALA A 22 32.71 0.94 -10.31
C ALA A 22 31.21 1.29 -10.46
N PRO A 23 30.68 2.24 -9.67
CA PRO A 23 29.32 2.73 -9.82
C PRO A 23 29.00 3.17 -11.25
N HIS A 24 28.01 2.51 -11.87
CA HIS A 24 27.62 2.74 -13.27
C HIS A 24 26.12 3.06 -13.36
N ALA A 25 25.73 3.80 -14.39
CA ALA A 25 24.37 4.34 -14.51
C ALA A 25 23.36 3.25 -14.93
N VAL A 26 22.47 2.89 -14.01
CA VAL A 26 21.32 2.02 -14.25
C VAL A 26 20.06 2.87 -14.35
N VAL A 27 19.27 2.72 -15.42
CA VAL A 27 17.96 3.38 -15.57
C VAL A 27 16.94 2.64 -14.72
N ALA A 28 16.20 3.37 -13.88
CA ALA A 28 15.16 2.78 -13.04
C ALA A 28 13.93 2.34 -13.86
N ALA A 29 13.17 1.36 -13.36
CA ALA A 29 11.77 1.19 -13.73
C ALA A 29 10.87 2.10 -12.86
N LYS A 30 9.62 2.38 -13.25
CA LYS A 30 8.69 3.04 -12.31
C LYS A 30 8.22 2.03 -11.26
N VAL A 31 8.10 2.47 -10.01
CA VAL A 31 7.44 1.69 -8.96
C VAL A 31 6.00 1.36 -9.34
N SER A 32 5.29 2.26 -10.03
CA SER A 32 3.97 1.99 -10.60
C SER A 32 3.95 0.82 -11.60
N ASP A 33 5.00 0.66 -12.39
CA ASP A 33 5.04 -0.37 -13.44
C ASP A 33 5.33 -1.74 -12.81
N PHE A 34 6.18 -1.79 -11.77
CA PHE A 34 6.35 -2.97 -10.93
C PHE A 34 5.04 -3.35 -10.24
N LEU A 35 4.42 -2.44 -9.46
CA LEU A 35 3.18 -2.75 -8.74
C LEU A 35 2.03 -3.21 -9.65
N ASN A 36 1.98 -2.73 -10.90
CA ASN A 36 0.97 -3.17 -11.87
C ASN A 36 1.18 -4.61 -12.39
N SER A 37 2.37 -5.20 -12.26
CA SER A 37 2.62 -6.59 -12.67
C SER A 37 2.09 -7.62 -11.65
N LEU A 38 1.83 -7.21 -10.40
CA LEU A 38 1.39 -8.07 -9.29
C LEU A 38 -0.09 -8.47 -9.39
N GLY A 39 -0.35 -9.77 -9.53
CA GLY A 39 -1.70 -10.34 -9.50
C GLY A 39 -1.78 -11.74 -8.86
N ALA A 40 -3.00 -12.28 -8.78
CA ALA A 40 -3.24 -13.62 -8.24
C ALA A 40 -4.43 -14.32 -8.92
N ASN A 41 -4.48 -15.65 -8.83
CA ASN A 41 -5.59 -16.47 -9.30
C ASN A 41 -6.69 -16.54 -8.23
N SER A 42 -7.95 -16.36 -8.63
CA SER A 42 -9.09 -16.27 -7.72
C SER A 42 -10.39 -16.63 -8.45
N ALA A 43 -11.24 -17.42 -7.78
CA ALA A 43 -12.61 -17.70 -8.22
C ALA A 43 -13.62 -16.62 -7.77
N VAL A 44 -13.13 -15.58 -7.07
CA VAL A 44 -13.76 -14.30 -6.71
C VAL A 44 -15.00 -14.39 -5.80
N SER A 45 -16.05 -15.06 -6.26
CA SER A 45 -17.33 -15.28 -5.58
C SER A 45 -17.85 -16.72 -5.70
N THR A 46 -17.11 -17.58 -6.40
CA THR A 46 -17.42 -19.01 -6.59
C THR A 46 -16.38 -19.90 -5.89
N ARG A 47 -16.52 -21.23 -5.94
CA ARG A 47 -15.54 -22.19 -5.35
C ARG A 47 -15.25 -21.97 -3.85
N GLY A 48 -16.22 -21.42 -3.13
CA GLY A 48 -16.13 -21.08 -1.70
C GLY A 48 -15.45 -19.73 -1.39
N GLU A 49 -14.99 -18.99 -2.41
CA GLU A 49 -14.63 -17.58 -2.26
C GLU A 49 -15.88 -16.71 -2.09
N ARG A 50 -15.76 -15.58 -1.40
CA ARG A 50 -16.85 -14.62 -1.16
C ARG A 50 -16.41 -13.24 -1.59
N LEU A 51 -17.14 -12.61 -2.52
CA LEU A 51 -16.78 -11.31 -3.11
C LEU A 51 -16.38 -10.26 -2.07
N ALA A 52 -17.13 -10.13 -0.97
CA ALA A 52 -16.86 -9.16 0.09
C ALA A 52 -15.55 -9.41 0.87
N ASP A 53 -15.05 -10.64 0.90
CA ASP A 53 -13.78 -11.00 1.54
C ASP A 53 -12.62 -11.02 0.53
N THR A 54 -12.86 -11.44 -0.70
CA THR A 54 -11.97 -11.24 -1.85
C THR A 54 -11.61 -9.77 -2.01
N VAL A 55 -12.58 -8.85 -1.89
CA VAL A 55 -12.35 -7.39 -1.86
C VAL A 55 -11.37 -6.97 -0.75
N LYS A 56 -11.48 -7.54 0.46
CA LYS A 56 -10.58 -7.23 1.59
C LYS A 56 -9.18 -7.75 1.33
N ALA A 57 -9.07 -9.02 0.89
CA ALA A 57 -7.82 -9.69 0.58
C ALA A 57 -7.03 -8.94 -0.49
N VAL A 58 -7.67 -8.62 -1.62
CA VAL A 58 -7.07 -7.86 -2.73
C VAL A 58 -6.56 -6.48 -2.29
N LYS A 59 -7.31 -5.76 -1.45
CA LYS A 59 -6.92 -4.46 -0.90
C LYS A 59 -5.71 -4.57 0.04
N TYR A 60 -5.73 -5.56 0.92
CA TYR A 60 -4.65 -5.78 1.89
C TYR A 60 -3.34 -6.16 1.19
N LEU A 61 -3.36 -7.15 0.30
CA LEU A 61 -2.19 -7.56 -0.49
C LEU A 61 -1.65 -6.46 -1.42
N GLY A 62 -2.44 -5.42 -1.71
CA GLY A 62 -2.04 -4.38 -2.64
C GLY A 62 -1.86 -4.86 -4.08
N LEU A 63 -2.59 -5.90 -4.52
CA LEU A 63 -2.56 -6.40 -5.90
C LEU A 63 -3.11 -5.37 -6.91
N ARG A 64 -2.82 -5.55 -8.20
CA ARG A 64 -3.35 -4.70 -9.30
C ARG A 64 -4.15 -5.46 -10.34
N TRP A 65 -4.05 -6.79 -10.39
CA TRP A 65 -4.89 -7.61 -11.26
C TRP A 65 -5.19 -8.98 -10.66
N ILE A 66 -6.19 -9.66 -11.23
CA ILE A 66 -6.52 -11.06 -10.95
C ILE A 66 -6.61 -11.83 -12.27
N ARG A 67 -6.22 -13.10 -12.26
CA ARG A 67 -6.56 -14.03 -13.34
C ARG A 67 -7.91 -14.69 -13.07
N SER A 68 -8.79 -14.66 -14.08
CA SER A 68 -10.11 -15.28 -14.02
C SER A 68 -10.64 -15.63 -15.42
N GLY A 69 -11.88 -16.12 -15.49
CA GLY A 69 -12.57 -16.48 -16.73
C GLY A 69 -14.07 -16.66 -16.51
N TYR A 70 -14.77 -17.34 -17.43
CA TYR A 70 -16.17 -17.75 -17.21
C TYR A 70 -16.32 -19.03 -16.37
N GLU A 71 -15.22 -19.57 -15.81
CA GLU A 71 -15.21 -20.83 -15.07
C GLU A 71 -16.15 -20.81 -13.86
N GLY A 72 -16.64 -21.98 -13.46
CA GLY A 72 -17.62 -22.10 -12.37
C GLY A 72 -18.96 -21.37 -12.60
N ASN A 73 -19.19 -20.80 -13.79
CA ASN A 73 -20.22 -19.81 -14.07
C ASN A 73 -20.13 -18.52 -13.23
N LEU A 74 -18.90 -18.09 -12.90
CA LEU A 74 -18.60 -16.82 -12.24
C LEU A 74 -19.30 -15.62 -12.94
N PRO A 75 -20.16 -14.86 -12.23
CA PRO A 75 -20.80 -13.67 -12.79
C PRO A 75 -19.78 -12.58 -13.18
N VAL A 76 -19.98 -11.98 -14.36
CA VAL A 76 -19.16 -10.84 -14.82
C VAL A 76 -19.46 -9.59 -13.99
N GLU A 77 -20.66 -9.53 -13.42
CA GLU A 77 -21.15 -8.59 -12.43
C GLU A 77 -20.25 -8.54 -11.19
N ASP A 78 -19.85 -9.70 -10.65
CA ASP A 78 -18.99 -9.80 -9.46
C ASP A 78 -17.56 -9.35 -9.75
N LEU A 79 -17.05 -9.62 -10.96
CA LEU A 79 -15.78 -9.09 -11.45
C LEU A 79 -15.82 -7.56 -11.57
N ILE A 80 -16.89 -7.01 -12.16
CA ILE A 80 -17.09 -5.55 -12.28
C ILE A 80 -17.21 -4.90 -10.90
N GLU A 81 -17.90 -5.53 -9.95
CA GLU A 81 -18.04 -5.02 -8.58
C GLU A 81 -16.71 -5.09 -7.81
N LEU A 82 -15.94 -6.17 -7.97
CA LEU A 82 -14.58 -6.28 -7.42
C LEU A 82 -13.68 -5.16 -7.97
N HIS A 83 -13.71 -4.90 -9.28
CA HIS A 83 -13.03 -3.73 -9.88
C HIS A 83 -13.52 -2.41 -9.26
N ARG A 84 -14.83 -2.18 -9.20
CA ARG A 84 -15.43 -0.94 -8.67
C ARG A 84 -15.01 -0.67 -7.22
N GLN A 85 -14.80 -1.72 -6.42
CA GLN A 85 -14.39 -1.61 -5.01
C GLN A 85 -12.87 -1.52 -4.78
N THR A 86 -12.03 -2.03 -5.68
CA THR A 86 -10.57 -2.22 -5.45
C THR A 86 -9.68 -1.51 -6.46
N GLY A 87 -10.16 -1.29 -7.69
CA GLY A 87 -9.40 -0.81 -8.84
C GLY A 87 -8.70 -1.88 -9.68
N ILE A 88 -8.70 -3.17 -9.27
CA ILE A 88 -7.95 -4.22 -10.00
C ILE A 88 -8.53 -4.50 -11.39
N ARG A 89 -7.70 -5.03 -12.29
CA ARG A 89 -8.15 -5.52 -13.61
C ARG A 89 -8.08 -7.04 -13.74
N PHE A 90 -8.62 -7.58 -14.82
CA PHE A 90 -8.67 -9.02 -15.05
C PHE A 90 -7.97 -9.44 -16.34
N SER A 91 -7.11 -10.46 -16.25
CA SER A 91 -6.97 -11.41 -17.37
C SER A 91 -8.27 -12.22 -17.40
N TYR A 92 -8.96 -12.24 -18.54
CA TYR A 92 -10.23 -12.92 -18.71
C TYR A 92 -10.12 -13.98 -19.81
N GLY A 93 -10.01 -15.24 -19.39
CA GLY A 93 -9.64 -16.36 -20.26
C GLY A 93 -10.71 -17.42 -20.51
N LEU A 94 -10.41 -18.30 -21.46
CA LEU A 94 -11.21 -19.50 -21.79
C LEU A 94 -11.19 -20.57 -20.68
N ALA A 95 -10.24 -20.46 -19.74
CA ALA A 95 -10.00 -21.36 -18.62
C ALA A 95 -9.75 -22.83 -19.05
N SER A 96 -9.86 -23.76 -18.10
CA SER A 96 -9.62 -25.20 -18.31
C SER A 96 -10.70 -25.80 -19.22
N GLY A 97 -10.30 -26.20 -20.43
CA GLY A 97 -11.13 -26.94 -21.39
C GLY A 97 -12.26 -26.18 -22.10
N GLY A 98 -12.58 -24.95 -21.70
CA GLY A 98 -13.69 -24.18 -22.28
C GLY A 98 -13.38 -23.61 -23.67
N THR A 99 -14.37 -23.53 -24.55
CA THR A 99 -14.18 -23.11 -25.95
C THR A 99 -15.22 -22.10 -26.46
N ASP A 100 -15.96 -21.45 -25.56
CA ASP A 100 -17.08 -20.57 -25.87
C ASP A 100 -16.62 -19.12 -26.14
N LEU A 101 -16.15 -18.88 -27.37
CA LEU A 101 -15.73 -17.54 -27.81
C LEU A 101 -16.85 -16.49 -27.73
N PRO A 102 -18.12 -16.74 -28.14
CA PRO A 102 -19.20 -15.78 -27.96
C PRO A 102 -19.35 -15.30 -26.52
N ARG A 103 -19.42 -16.22 -25.55
CA ARG A 103 -19.54 -15.91 -24.11
C ARG A 103 -18.33 -15.16 -23.58
N LEU A 104 -17.12 -15.58 -23.94
CA LEU A 104 -15.89 -14.90 -23.54
C LEU A 104 -15.87 -13.44 -24.01
N LEU A 105 -16.17 -13.21 -25.29
CA LEU A 105 -16.13 -11.88 -25.91
C LEU A 105 -17.24 -10.97 -25.37
N GLU A 106 -18.40 -11.52 -25.00
CA GLU A 106 -19.43 -10.76 -24.29
C GLU A 106 -18.95 -10.32 -22.90
N GLY A 107 -18.46 -11.25 -22.08
CA GLY A 107 -17.91 -10.92 -20.76
C GLY A 107 -16.76 -9.92 -20.83
N ALA A 108 -15.83 -10.11 -21.77
CA ALA A 108 -14.73 -9.20 -22.02
C ALA A 108 -15.21 -7.80 -22.45
N ARG A 109 -16.22 -7.65 -23.32
CA ARG A 109 -16.80 -6.35 -23.68
C ARG A 109 -17.42 -5.63 -22.48
N ARG A 110 -18.08 -6.37 -21.58
CA ARG A 110 -18.63 -5.82 -20.34
C ARG A 110 -17.52 -5.35 -19.39
N LEU A 111 -16.48 -6.16 -19.17
CA LEU A 111 -15.29 -5.78 -18.39
C LEU A 111 -14.53 -4.58 -18.98
N ALA A 112 -14.37 -4.54 -20.31
CA ALA A 112 -13.74 -3.43 -21.02
C ALA A 112 -14.52 -2.13 -20.87
N SER A 113 -15.85 -2.20 -20.89
CA SER A 113 -16.75 -1.05 -20.71
C SER A 113 -16.72 -0.52 -19.27
N ALA A 114 -16.50 -1.39 -18.28
CA ALA A 114 -16.30 -1.02 -16.88
C ALA A 114 -14.87 -0.54 -16.55
N GLY A 115 -13.92 -0.57 -17.49
CA GLY A 115 -12.50 -0.28 -17.24
C GLY A 115 -11.71 -1.41 -16.54
N ALA A 116 -12.35 -2.57 -16.33
CA ALA A 116 -11.89 -3.71 -15.55
C ALA A 116 -11.06 -4.74 -16.36
N LEU A 117 -11.13 -4.74 -17.70
CA LEU A 117 -10.34 -5.68 -18.51
C LEU A 117 -8.85 -5.29 -18.56
N LEU A 118 -7.95 -6.25 -18.35
CA LEU A 118 -6.51 -6.13 -18.60
C LEU A 118 -6.13 -6.76 -19.94
N ALA A 119 -6.54 -8.02 -20.13
CA ALA A 119 -6.19 -8.87 -21.26
C ALA A 119 -7.30 -9.91 -21.51
N LEU A 120 -7.33 -10.49 -22.72
CA LEU A 120 -7.97 -11.79 -22.93
C LEU A 120 -6.92 -12.89 -22.97
N GLU A 121 -7.27 -14.09 -22.55
CA GLU A 121 -6.33 -15.21 -22.41
C GLU A 121 -6.85 -16.47 -23.11
N GLY A 122 -5.92 -17.29 -23.61
CA GLY A 122 -6.22 -18.59 -24.18
C GLY A 122 -6.75 -19.62 -23.16
N ASN A 123 -6.70 -20.89 -23.54
CA ASN A 123 -6.99 -21.99 -22.63
C ASN A 123 -5.92 -22.18 -21.55
N ASN A 124 -6.40 -22.57 -20.37
CA ASN A 124 -5.57 -23.09 -19.32
C ASN A 124 -5.12 -24.52 -19.66
N GLU A 125 -3.80 -24.75 -19.68
CA GLU A 125 -3.16 -26.07 -19.70
C GLU A 125 -3.85 -27.12 -20.62
N PRO A 126 -3.84 -26.94 -21.95
CA PRO A 126 -4.46 -27.91 -22.86
C PRO A 126 -3.80 -29.31 -22.80
N ASN A 127 -2.59 -29.42 -22.26
CA ASN A 127 -1.90 -30.65 -21.88
C ASN A 127 -2.60 -31.44 -20.76
N ASN A 128 -3.17 -30.75 -19.77
CA ASN A 128 -3.85 -31.36 -18.63
C ASN A 128 -5.34 -31.55 -18.90
N TRP A 129 -6.01 -30.57 -19.51
CA TRP A 129 -7.47 -30.56 -19.66
C TRP A 129 -7.94 -31.04 -21.03
N GLY A 130 -7.23 -30.69 -22.11
CA GLY A 130 -7.70 -30.85 -23.49
C GLY A 130 -8.92 -29.97 -23.80
N ILE A 131 -9.35 -29.94 -25.06
CA ILE A 131 -10.52 -29.19 -25.52
C ILE A 131 -11.36 -29.99 -26.54
N THR A 132 -12.56 -29.50 -26.84
CA THR A 132 -13.31 -29.87 -28.05
C THR A 132 -13.67 -28.61 -28.83
N TYR A 133 -13.17 -28.44 -30.04
CA TYR A 133 -13.42 -27.23 -30.85
C TYR A 133 -13.69 -27.59 -32.32
N GLN A 134 -14.68 -26.93 -32.93
CA GLN A 134 -15.12 -27.20 -34.31
C GLN A 134 -15.46 -28.69 -34.58
N GLY A 135 -15.90 -29.42 -33.54
CA GLY A 135 -16.23 -30.85 -33.59
C GLY A 135 -15.04 -31.80 -33.33
N GLU A 136 -13.81 -31.29 -33.28
CA GLU A 136 -12.59 -32.07 -33.06
C GLU A 136 -12.14 -32.02 -31.60
N ARG A 137 -11.68 -33.15 -31.05
CA ARG A 137 -11.02 -33.21 -29.74
C ARG A 137 -9.53 -33.01 -29.91
N GLY A 138 -8.91 -32.21 -29.04
CA GLY A 138 -7.48 -31.92 -29.10
C GLY A 138 -6.86 -31.49 -27.78
N GLY A 139 -5.54 -31.27 -27.79
CA GLY A 139 -4.75 -31.17 -26.55
C GLY A 139 -4.50 -32.54 -25.93
N ARG A 140 -3.91 -32.56 -24.72
CA ARG A 140 -3.38 -33.77 -24.07
C ARG A 140 -2.44 -34.54 -25.03
N ASP A 141 -2.65 -35.85 -25.12
CA ASP A 141 -2.00 -36.82 -26.01
C ASP A 141 -2.55 -36.83 -27.45
N LEU A 142 -3.64 -36.13 -27.71
CA LEU A 142 -4.22 -35.95 -29.06
C LEU A 142 -3.49 -34.82 -29.83
N SER A 143 -3.85 -34.61 -31.09
CA SER A 143 -3.37 -33.45 -31.88
C SER A 143 -3.77 -32.12 -31.22
N TRP A 144 -2.89 -31.13 -31.33
CA TRP A 144 -3.09 -29.77 -30.86
C TRP A 144 -3.69 -28.86 -31.94
N MET A 145 -4.02 -29.39 -33.12
CA MET A 145 -4.70 -28.66 -34.19
C MET A 145 -6.00 -27.96 -33.74
N PRO A 146 -6.88 -28.55 -32.91
CA PRO A 146 -8.04 -27.84 -32.36
C PRO A 146 -7.65 -26.67 -31.44
N VAL A 147 -6.58 -26.81 -30.66
CA VAL A 147 -6.05 -25.76 -29.76
C VAL A 147 -5.53 -24.58 -30.59
N ALA A 148 -4.77 -24.87 -31.65
CA ALA A 148 -4.28 -23.88 -32.58
C ALA A 148 -5.41 -23.16 -33.34
N LYS A 149 -6.42 -23.91 -33.83
CA LYS A 149 -7.64 -23.33 -34.42
C LYS A 149 -8.33 -22.36 -33.45
N LEU A 150 -8.55 -22.77 -32.21
CA LEU A 150 -9.21 -21.97 -31.18
C LEU A 150 -8.42 -20.70 -30.83
N GLN A 151 -7.10 -20.81 -30.57
CA GLN A 151 -6.27 -19.65 -30.23
C GLN A 151 -6.18 -18.64 -31.39
N ARG A 152 -6.09 -19.12 -32.64
CA ARG A 152 -6.14 -18.28 -33.85
C ARG A 152 -7.47 -17.53 -33.95
N ASP A 153 -8.59 -18.23 -33.73
CA ASP A 153 -9.91 -17.67 -33.91
C ASP A 153 -10.30 -16.74 -32.75
N LEU A 154 -9.81 -16.99 -31.53
CA LEU A 154 -9.79 -16.04 -30.41
C LEU A 154 -9.06 -14.75 -30.79
N TYR A 155 -7.80 -14.86 -31.24
CA TYR A 155 -6.98 -13.70 -31.61
C TYR A 155 -7.66 -12.86 -32.70
N ARG A 156 -8.14 -13.51 -33.77
CA ARG A 156 -8.87 -12.85 -34.86
C ARG A 156 -10.12 -12.15 -34.37
N ALA A 157 -10.94 -12.81 -33.55
CA ALA A 157 -12.16 -12.21 -33.00
C ALA A 157 -11.83 -10.95 -32.18
N VAL A 158 -10.90 -11.04 -31.22
CA VAL A 158 -10.47 -9.90 -30.38
C VAL A 158 -9.96 -8.74 -31.22
N LYS A 159 -9.07 -8.97 -32.20
CA LYS A 159 -8.49 -7.90 -33.03
C LYS A 159 -9.48 -7.32 -34.05
N SER A 160 -10.55 -8.05 -34.39
CA SER A 160 -11.65 -7.55 -35.22
C SER A 160 -12.69 -6.73 -34.45
N ASP A 161 -12.87 -6.99 -33.15
CA ASP A 161 -13.88 -6.33 -32.32
C ASP A 161 -13.50 -4.85 -32.06
N PRO A 162 -14.42 -3.90 -32.29
CA PRO A 162 -14.11 -2.47 -32.22
C PRO A 162 -13.71 -1.99 -30.81
N VAL A 163 -14.18 -2.68 -29.76
CA VAL A 163 -13.91 -2.40 -28.35
C VAL A 163 -12.69 -3.16 -27.85
N LEU A 164 -12.57 -4.45 -28.21
CA LEU A 164 -11.57 -5.36 -27.64
C LEU A 164 -10.20 -5.31 -28.33
N ARG A 165 -10.12 -4.89 -29.60
CA ARG A 165 -8.86 -4.86 -30.39
C ARG A 165 -7.68 -4.13 -29.76
N LYS A 166 -7.94 -3.21 -28.82
CA LYS A 166 -6.92 -2.44 -28.07
C LYS A 166 -6.29 -3.20 -26.90
N TYR A 167 -6.86 -4.33 -26.48
CA TYR A 167 -6.32 -5.16 -25.41
C TYR A 167 -5.38 -6.23 -25.97
N PRO A 168 -4.38 -6.67 -25.18
CA PRO A 168 -3.56 -7.82 -25.55
C PRO A 168 -4.36 -9.12 -25.42
N VAL A 169 -4.03 -10.06 -26.31
CA VAL A 169 -4.36 -11.47 -26.21
C VAL A 169 -3.12 -12.18 -25.69
N TRP A 170 -3.25 -12.84 -24.55
CA TRP A 170 -2.23 -13.72 -23.99
C TRP A 170 -2.42 -15.13 -24.52
N SER A 171 -1.32 -15.83 -24.77
CA SER A 171 -1.33 -17.21 -25.30
C SER A 171 -1.96 -18.20 -24.30
N ILE A 172 -2.15 -19.44 -24.77
CA ILE A 172 -2.37 -20.59 -23.89
C ILE A 172 -1.17 -20.79 -22.95
N SER A 173 -1.39 -21.40 -21.78
CA SER A 173 -0.30 -22.00 -21.01
C SER A 173 0.05 -23.40 -21.56
N GLU A 174 1.29 -23.85 -21.28
CA GLU A 174 1.83 -25.16 -21.68
C GLU A 174 1.74 -25.56 -23.16
N SER A 175 1.94 -24.57 -24.04
CA SER A 175 2.24 -24.74 -25.48
C SER A 175 3.40 -25.70 -25.78
N GLY A 176 4.37 -25.85 -24.87
CA GLY A 176 5.51 -26.76 -25.00
C GLY A 176 5.14 -28.24 -25.06
N ALA A 177 3.89 -28.57 -24.70
CA ALA A 177 3.32 -29.90 -24.79
C ALA A 177 2.75 -30.28 -26.16
N GLU A 178 2.81 -29.41 -27.19
CA GLU A 178 2.20 -29.73 -28.50
C GLU A 178 2.73 -31.05 -29.09
N THR A 179 1.80 -31.96 -29.44
CA THR A 179 2.12 -33.32 -29.90
C THR A 179 2.47 -33.38 -31.39
N ASP A 180 2.00 -32.38 -32.14
CA ASP A 180 2.22 -32.08 -33.55
C ASP A 180 2.61 -30.59 -33.70
N ASN A 181 3.45 -30.25 -34.69
CA ASN A 181 4.03 -28.90 -34.84
C ASN A 181 3.00 -27.89 -35.39
N VAL A 182 2.05 -27.46 -34.55
CA VAL A 182 0.95 -26.57 -34.96
C VAL A 182 1.28 -25.09 -34.82
N GLY A 183 2.48 -24.76 -34.34
CA GLY A 183 3.02 -23.41 -34.36
C GLY A 183 2.79 -22.62 -33.07
N LEU A 184 2.34 -23.27 -32.00
CA LEU A 184 1.98 -22.61 -30.73
C LEU A 184 3.20 -22.11 -29.94
N GLN A 185 4.41 -22.53 -30.32
CA GLN A 185 5.68 -21.95 -29.86
C GLN A 185 5.98 -20.55 -30.44
N PHE A 186 5.10 -20.01 -31.31
CA PHE A 186 5.21 -18.66 -31.87
C PHE A 186 3.99 -17.79 -31.54
N LEU A 187 4.19 -16.50 -31.32
CA LEU A 187 3.10 -15.52 -31.25
C LEU A 187 2.48 -15.25 -32.63
N THR A 188 3.31 -15.39 -33.67
CA THR A 188 2.93 -15.36 -35.08
C THR A 188 3.89 -16.27 -35.85
N ILE A 189 3.37 -17.26 -36.56
CA ILE A 189 4.19 -18.27 -37.24
C ILE A 189 5.06 -17.61 -38.33
N PRO A 190 6.41 -17.70 -38.25
CA PRO A 190 7.30 -17.12 -39.27
C PRO A 190 7.34 -17.97 -40.55
N ALA A 191 7.74 -17.35 -41.66
CA ALA A 191 8.00 -18.08 -42.90
C ALA A 191 9.10 -19.14 -42.70
N GLY A 192 8.90 -20.35 -43.24
CA GLY A 192 9.85 -21.45 -43.11
C GLY A 192 9.73 -22.29 -41.82
N ALA A 193 8.85 -21.94 -40.88
CA ALA A 193 8.69 -22.63 -39.60
C ALA A 193 8.34 -24.14 -39.67
N SER A 194 7.95 -24.65 -40.85
CA SER A 194 7.60 -26.05 -41.09
C SER A 194 6.48 -26.58 -40.17
N THR A 195 5.56 -25.68 -39.81
CA THR A 195 4.36 -25.91 -39.02
C THR A 195 3.20 -26.39 -39.88
N ILE A 196 2.25 -27.11 -39.27
CA ILE A 196 1.03 -27.59 -39.93
C ILE A 196 0.06 -26.41 -40.18
N MET A 197 0.01 -25.45 -39.25
CA MET A 197 -0.72 -24.19 -39.45
C MET A 197 0.11 -23.21 -40.31
N PRO A 198 -0.51 -22.43 -41.22
CA PRO A 198 0.23 -21.59 -42.16
C PRO A 198 1.07 -20.49 -41.52
N ALA A 199 2.20 -20.15 -42.14
CA ALA A 199 2.95 -18.94 -41.82
C ALA A 199 2.07 -17.68 -41.91
N GLY A 200 2.29 -16.71 -41.02
CA GLY A 200 1.40 -15.56 -40.84
C GLY A 200 0.15 -15.84 -40.01
N THR A 201 -0.02 -17.06 -39.48
CA THR A 201 -1.04 -17.30 -38.43
C THR A 201 -0.61 -16.60 -37.15
N HIS A 202 -1.44 -15.68 -36.66
CA HIS A 202 -1.28 -15.01 -35.36
C HIS A 202 -2.07 -15.75 -34.26
N TYR A 203 -1.48 -15.86 -33.07
CA TYR A 203 -2.08 -16.53 -31.91
C TYR A 203 -2.21 -15.62 -30.67
N ALA A 204 -1.25 -14.72 -30.44
CA ALA A 204 -1.20 -13.89 -29.24
C ALA A 204 -0.33 -12.63 -29.48
N ASP A 205 -0.48 -11.63 -28.61
CA ASP A 205 0.46 -10.51 -28.47
C ASP A 205 1.55 -10.80 -27.41
N PHE A 206 1.27 -11.71 -26.46
CA PHE A 206 2.19 -12.11 -25.38
C PHE A 206 2.27 -13.64 -25.23
N ALA A 207 3.49 -14.14 -25.03
CA ALA A 207 3.76 -15.50 -24.60
C ALA A 207 3.26 -15.72 -23.16
N ASN A 208 2.79 -16.92 -22.88
CA ASN A 208 2.27 -17.29 -21.57
C ASN A 208 2.82 -18.65 -21.10
N CYS A 209 3.18 -18.75 -19.83
CA CYS A 209 3.77 -19.93 -19.20
C CYS A 209 3.19 -20.17 -17.79
N HIS A 210 3.13 -21.44 -17.38
CA HIS A 210 2.85 -21.83 -16.00
C HIS A 210 4.17 -22.26 -15.32
N ASN A 211 5.13 -21.33 -15.23
CA ASN A 211 6.45 -21.59 -14.66
C ASN A 211 6.39 -21.61 -13.12
N TYR A 212 5.74 -22.65 -12.58
CA TYR A 212 5.79 -23.00 -11.16
C TYR A 212 7.24 -23.07 -10.68
N MET A 213 7.56 -22.38 -9.59
CA MET A 213 8.94 -22.26 -9.08
C MET A 213 9.52 -23.57 -8.52
N ILE A 214 8.69 -24.60 -8.39
CA ILE A 214 9.07 -26.00 -8.15
C ILE A 214 8.60 -26.87 -9.34
N HIS A 215 9.36 -27.90 -9.70
CA HIS A 215 8.99 -28.81 -10.78
C HIS A 215 9.54 -30.23 -10.53
N PRO A 216 8.84 -31.32 -10.92
CA PRO A 216 9.34 -32.68 -10.70
C PRO A 216 10.70 -33.01 -11.34
N SER A 217 11.13 -32.29 -12.40
CA SER A 217 12.50 -32.43 -12.95
C SER A 217 13.57 -31.60 -12.22
N TRP A 218 13.17 -30.75 -11.28
CA TRP A 218 14.05 -29.95 -10.43
C TRP A 218 13.50 -29.88 -8.99
N PRO A 219 13.48 -31.03 -8.27
CA PRO A 219 12.84 -31.14 -6.97
C PRO A 219 13.71 -30.58 -5.84
N GLY A 220 13.07 -30.23 -4.72
CA GLY A 220 13.73 -29.67 -3.54
C GLY A 220 13.87 -28.14 -3.57
N LEU A 221 14.38 -27.59 -2.47
CA LEU A 221 14.66 -26.16 -2.30
C LEU A 221 16.13 -25.89 -2.63
N HIS A 222 16.37 -24.90 -3.50
CA HIS A 222 17.68 -24.52 -4.04
C HIS A 222 17.92 -23.03 -3.82
N ASP A 223 19.19 -22.63 -3.79
CA ASP A 223 19.52 -21.22 -3.95
C ASP A 223 19.15 -20.75 -5.38
N ASN A 224 18.77 -19.48 -5.55
CA ASN A 224 18.26 -18.91 -6.81
C ASN A 224 16.98 -19.58 -7.37
N GLN A 225 16.14 -20.18 -6.51
CA GLN A 225 14.90 -20.87 -6.88
C GLN A 225 14.03 -20.07 -7.87
N THR A 226 13.75 -18.79 -7.58
CA THR A 226 12.85 -17.96 -8.37
C THR A 226 13.59 -17.24 -9.49
N TRP A 227 14.86 -16.89 -9.28
CA TRP A 227 15.73 -16.32 -10.31
C TRP A 227 15.95 -17.26 -11.50
N ILE A 228 16.00 -18.57 -11.27
CA ILE A 228 16.10 -19.61 -12.31
C ILE A 228 14.73 -19.92 -12.93
N ALA A 229 13.65 -19.99 -12.14
CA ALA A 229 12.30 -20.18 -12.65
C ALA A 229 11.83 -19.02 -13.56
N ALA A 230 12.32 -17.81 -13.30
CA ALA A 230 12.09 -16.60 -14.10
C ALA A 230 12.96 -16.50 -15.38
N ASP A 231 13.92 -17.41 -15.61
CA ASP A 231 14.85 -17.28 -16.73
C ASP A 231 14.16 -17.56 -18.09
N PRO A 232 14.31 -16.69 -19.11
CA PRO A 232 13.69 -16.89 -20.41
C PRO A 232 14.44 -17.85 -21.34
N THR A 233 15.62 -18.35 -20.96
CA THR A 233 16.52 -19.19 -21.76
C THR A 233 16.55 -20.66 -21.29
N SER A 234 17.37 -21.51 -21.91
CA SER A 234 17.62 -22.88 -21.45
C SER A 234 18.31 -22.98 -20.07
N ALA A 235 18.71 -21.85 -19.48
CA ALA A 235 19.10 -21.80 -18.07
C ALA A 235 17.93 -22.10 -17.12
N CYS A 236 16.67 -21.91 -17.53
CA CYS A 236 15.50 -22.31 -16.74
C CYS A 236 15.47 -23.83 -16.47
N LYS A 237 14.82 -24.24 -15.37
CA LYS A 237 14.76 -25.64 -14.88
C LYS A 237 13.34 -26.17 -14.63
N VAL A 238 12.34 -25.34 -14.91
CA VAL A 238 10.90 -25.60 -14.82
C VAL A 238 10.27 -25.34 -16.20
N ASP A 239 8.95 -25.37 -16.32
CA ASP A 239 8.21 -25.11 -17.59
C ASP A 239 8.18 -23.61 -17.99
N GLY A 240 9.38 -23.02 -18.08
CA GLY A 240 9.61 -21.64 -18.46
C GLY A 240 9.53 -21.37 -19.96
N LEU A 241 9.84 -20.12 -20.32
CA LEU A 241 9.66 -19.58 -21.67
C LEU A 241 10.43 -20.36 -22.74
N TYR A 242 11.63 -20.87 -22.44
CA TYR A 242 12.39 -21.68 -23.39
C TYR A 242 11.70 -23.01 -23.71
N GLY A 243 11.18 -23.72 -22.70
CA GLY A 243 10.47 -24.99 -22.89
C GLY A 243 9.15 -24.85 -23.63
N ASN A 244 8.56 -23.65 -23.64
CA ASN A 244 7.29 -23.36 -24.31
C ASN A 244 7.47 -22.71 -25.70
N TYR A 245 8.34 -21.70 -25.83
CA TYR A 245 8.48 -20.85 -27.02
C TYR A 245 9.88 -20.90 -27.69
N GLY A 246 10.88 -21.51 -27.05
CA GLY A 246 12.23 -21.66 -27.59
C GLY A 246 12.44 -23.01 -28.28
N ARG A 247 12.12 -24.09 -27.56
CA ARG A 247 12.14 -25.46 -28.06
C ARG A 247 11.16 -26.31 -27.26
N THR A 248 10.04 -26.71 -27.88
CA THR A 248 8.88 -27.28 -27.18
C THR A 248 9.23 -28.48 -26.31
N TRP A 249 8.85 -28.48 -25.03
CA TRP A 249 9.39 -29.43 -24.07
C TRP A 249 9.03 -30.89 -24.36
N LEU A 250 7.89 -31.19 -25.00
CA LEU A 250 7.50 -32.56 -25.35
C LEU A 250 8.18 -33.07 -26.62
N LYS A 251 7.99 -32.37 -27.75
CA LYS A 251 8.41 -32.84 -29.09
C LYS A 251 9.67 -32.16 -29.64
N LYS A 252 10.23 -31.20 -28.90
CA LYS A 252 11.49 -30.50 -29.19
C LYS A 252 11.47 -29.70 -30.51
N TYR A 253 10.29 -29.25 -30.95
CA TYR A 253 10.11 -28.41 -32.14
C TYR A 253 10.82 -27.06 -31.93
N PRO A 254 11.49 -26.51 -32.95
CA PRO A 254 12.17 -25.22 -32.84
C PRO A 254 11.15 -24.07 -32.77
N GLY A 255 11.43 -23.09 -31.92
CA GLY A 255 10.71 -21.83 -31.80
C GLY A 255 11.64 -20.64 -32.00
N TYR A 256 11.56 -19.65 -31.11
CA TYR A 256 12.46 -18.50 -31.08
C TYR A 256 13.87 -18.87 -30.59
N SER A 257 14.90 -18.18 -31.11
CA SER A 257 16.24 -18.24 -30.53
C SER A 257 16.29 -17.56 -29.16
N GLU A 258 17.25 -17.94 -28.29
CA GLU A 258 17.36 -17.37 -26.94
C GLU A 258 17.53 -15.84 -26.94
N ALA A 259 18.24 -15.29 -27.94
CA ALA A 259 18.37 -13.84 -28.12
C ALA A 259 17.01 -13.15 -28.42
N GLN A 260 16.11 -13.81 -29.15
CA GLN A 260 14.74 -13.34 -29.34
C GLN A 260 13.91 -13.52 -28.07
N LEU A 261 14.04 -14.66 -27.37
CA LEU A 261 13.36 -14.93 -26.10
C LEU A 261 13.66 -13.85 -25.06
N LEU A 262 14.90 -13.35 -24.95
CA LEU A 262 15.24 -12.24 -24.05
C LEU A 262 14.33 -11.01 -24.23
N THR A 263 13.82 -10.75 -25.44
CA THR A 263 12.94 -9.61 -25.77
C THR A 263 11.47 -9.96 -26.02
N LEU A 264 11.09 -11.24 -25.99
CA LEU A 264 9.72 -11.69 -26.32
C LEU A 264 8.71 -11.16 -25.27
N PRO A 265 7.62 -10.48 -25.67
CA PRO A 265 6.58 -10.06 -24.73
C PRO A 265 5.96 -11.28 -24.05
N ARG A 266 5.93 -11.29 -22.71
CA ARG A 266 5.54 -12.46 -21.92
C ARG A 266 4.78 -12.11 -20.63
N VAL A 267 4.06 -13.10 -20.12
CA VAL A 267 3.34 -13.12 -18.83
C VAL A 267 3.42 -14.49 -18.18
N THR A 268 3.24 -14.53 -16.86
CA THR A 268 3.04 -15.77 -16.09
C THR A 268 1.63 -15.73 -15.50
N THR A 269 0.76 -16.60 -16.02
CA THR A 269 -0.63 -16.70 -15.55
C THR A 269 -0.82 -17.58 -14.33
N GLU A 270 0.14 -18.47 -14.04
CA GLU A 270 0.24 -19.20 -12.78
C GLU A 270 1.71 -19.47 -12.40
N THR A 271 2.05 -19.23 -11.14
CA THR A 271 3.17 -19.84 -10.45
C THR A 271 2.85 -19.89 -8.95
N GLY A 272 3.45 -20.81 -8.21
CA GLY A 272 3.21 -20.98 -6.79
C GLY A 272 4.05 -22.11 -6.19
N VAL A 273 3.83 -22.39 -4.91
CA VAL A 273 4.36 -23.57 -4.22
C VAL A 273 3.40 -23.95 -3.08
N THR A 274 3.18 -25.25 -2.83
CA THR A 274 2.44 -25.72 -1.65
C THR A 274 3.30 -25.64 -0.40
N ILE A 275 2.67 -25.46 0.77
CA ILE A 275 3.37 -25.66 2.04
C ILE A 275 3.51 -27.17 2.28
N GLU A 276 4.69 -27.71 1.99
CA GLU A 276 5.05 -29.12 2.19
C GLU A 276 6.58 -29.29 2.31
N GLY A 277 7.03 -30.16 3.23
CA GLY A 277 8.44 -30.51 3.39
C GLY A 277 9.34 -29.29 3.69
N PRO A 278 10.34 -28.97 2.84
CA PRO A 278 11.20 -27.80 3.04
C PRO A 278 10.49 -26.47 2.75
N PHE A 279 9.37 -26.49 2.02
CA PHE A 279 8.58 -25.31 1.72
C PHE A 279 7.63 -25.03 2.90
N THR A 280 8.16 -24.42 3.96
CA THR A 280 7.35 -23.95 5.10
C THR A 280 6.50 -22.72 4.71
N GLU A 281 5.54 -22.30 5.54
CA GLU A 281 4.79 -21.05 5.29
C GLU A 281 5.73 -19.84 5.17
N HIS A 282 6.82 -19.82 5.95
CA HIS A 282 7.87 -18.80 5.85
C HIS A 282 8.59 -18.85 4.50
N VAL A 283 9.08 -20.02 4.09
CA VAL A 283 9.79 -20.20 2.80
C VAL A 283 8.88 -19.86 1.61
N GLN A 284 7.59 -20.27 1.64
CA GLN A 284 6.59 -19.84 0.66
C GLN A 284 6.46 -18.31 0.62
N ALA A 285 6.41 -17.65 1.78
CA ALA A 285 6.30 -16.20 1.87
C ALA A 285 7.50 -15.47 1.25
N LEU A 286 8.72 -15.97 1.47
CA LEU A 286 9.92 -15.39 0.87
C LEU A 286 9.97 -15.63 -0.65
N LEU A 287 9.69 -16.86 -1.09
CA LEU A 287 9.60 -17.21 -2.52
C LEU A 287 8.55 -16.36 -3.26
N TYR A 288 7.41 -16.08 -2.64
CA TYR A 288 6.35 -15.25 -3.24
C TYR A 288 6.76 -13.77 -3.37
N LEU A 289 7.63 -13.23 -2.51
CA LEU A 289 8.23 -11.92 -2.75
C LEU A 289 9.24 -11.96 -3.91
N SER A 290 10.18 -12.92 -3.84
CA SER A 290 11.30 -13.00 -4.79
C SER A 290 10.83 -13.28 -6.22
N VAL A 291 9.79 -14.10 -6.42
CA VAL A 291 9.29 -14.41 -7.78
C VAL A 291 8.67 -13.21 -8.50
N TYR A 292 8.03 -12.26 -7.80
CA TYR A 292 7.58 -11.01 -8.43
C TYR A 292 8.77 -10.15 -8.88
N LEU A 293 9.80 -10.05 -8.04
CA LEU A 293 11.01 -9.26 -8.30
C LEU A 293 11.83 -9.86 -9.45
N ALA A 294 12.12 -11.15 -9.38
CA ALA A 294 12.87 -11.90 -10.40
C ALA A 294 12.19 -11.85 -11.76
N GLN A 295 10.86 -12.07 -11.82
CA GLN A 295 10.13 -12.04 -13.08
C GLN A 295 10.03 -10.63 -13.66
N PHE A 296 9.75 -9.59 -12.85
CA PHE A 296 9.76 -8.22 -13.35
C PHE A 296 11.15 -7.78 -13.85
N LYS A 297 12.22 -8.05 -13.09
CA LYS A 297 13.63 -7.78 -13.47
C LYS A 297 14.03 -8.50 -14.76
N ARG A 298 13.49 -9.70 -15.02
CA ARG A 298 13.71 -10.49 -16.25
C ARG A 298 12.70 -10.21 -17.37
N GLY A 299 11.91 -9.14 -17.24
CA GLY A 299 11.05 -8.63 -18.31
C GLY A 299 9.77 -9.43 -18.55
N TRP A 300 9.26 -10.13 -17.53
CA TRP A 300 7.88 -10.61 -17.50
C TRP A 300 6.96 -9.45 -17.14
N SER A 301 5.95 -9.19 -17.97
CA SER A 301 5.14 -7.97 -17.83
C SER A 301 4.10 -8.05 -16.71
N HIS A 302 3.62 -9.26 -16.42
CA HIS A 302 2.63 -9.56 -15.38
C HIS A 302 2.92 -10.96 -14.82
N THR A 303 2.76 -11.11 -13.51
CA THR A 303 2.93 -12.36 -12.76
C THR A 303 1.72 -12.58 -11.87
N SER A 304 1.14 -13.79 -11.94
CA SER A 304 0.03 -14.21 -11.08
C SER A 304 0.43 -15.35 -10.17
N ILE A 305 0.21 -15.18 -8.87
CA ILE A 305 0.36 -16.25 -7.89
C ILE A 305 -0.89 -17.11 -7.83
N TYR A 306 -0.70 -18.42 -7.99
CA TYR A 306 -1.68 -19.45 -7.70
C TYR A 306 -1.57 -19.82 -6.20
N ILE A 307 -2.46 -19.40 -5.29
CA ILE A 307 -3.76 -18.69 -5.45
C ILE A 307 -3.93 -17.57 -4.41
N LEU A 308 -5.00 -16.78 -4.54
CA LEU A 308 -5.40 -15.81 -3.52
C LEU A 308 -5.77 -16.48 -2.19
N ARG A 309 -6.59 -17.55 -2.21
CA ARG A 309 -7.16 -18.21 -1.04
C ARG A 309 -7.32 -19.70 -1.27
N ASP A 310 -6.91 -20.53 -0.31
CA ASP A 310 -6.91 -22.00 -0.42
C ASP A 310 -8.27 -22.60 -0.85
N ARG A 311 -8.26 -23.55 -1.78
CA ARG A 311 -9.48 -24.19 -2.30
C ARG A 311 -10.16 -25.03 -1.22
N SER A 312 -11.49 -25.09 -1.30
CA SER A 312 -12.34 -25.92 -0.42
C SER A 312 -12.97 -27.12 -1.11
N ASP A 313 -12.83 -27.18 -2.44
CA ASP A 313 -13.60 -28.03 -3.36
C ASP A 313 -12.70 -28.88 -4.29
N GLU A 314 -11.37 -28.76 -4.15
CA GLU A 314 -10.37 -29.40 -5.00
C GLU A 314 -9.16 -29.82 -4.15
N ALA A 315 -8.82 -31.11 -4.15
CA ALA A 315 -7.74 -31.64 -3.32
C ALA A 315 -6.35 -31.15 -3.79
N GLY A 316 -5.36 -31.18 -2.89
CA GLY A 316 -3.99 -30.70 -3.15
C GLY A 316 -3.84 -29.17 -3.13
N ASN A 317 -4.95 -28.44 -3.17
CA ASN A 317 -5.00 -26.99 -3.29
C ASN A 317 -5.26 -26.28 -1.93
N GLN A 318 -4.80 -26.90 -0.83
CA GLN A 318 -5.09 -26.49 0.56
C GLN A 318 -3.96 -25.68 1.23
N SER A 319 -2.85 -25.44 0.53
CA SER A 319 -1.69 -24.72 1.07
C SER A 319 -0.94 -23.85 0.05
N PHE A 320 -1.60 -23.42 -1.04
CA PHE A 320 -1.04 -22.49 -2.03
C PHE A 320 -1.36 -21.02 -1.73
N GLY A 321 -2.41 -20.76 -0.95
CA GLY A 321 -3.06 -19.47 -0.86
C GLY A 321 -2.33 -18.46 0.03
N PHE A 322 -2.27 -17.20 -0.40
CA PHE A 322 -1.97 -16.06 0.49
C PHE A 322 -2.85 -16.05 1.76
N TYR A 323 -4.07 -16.54 1.63
CA TYR A 323 -5.02 -16.75 2.71
C TYR A 323 -5.40 -18.22 2.83
N THR A 324 -5.61 -18.68 4.07
CA THR A 324 -6.29 -19.96 4.33
C THR A 324 -7.71 -19.94 3.76
N LYS A 325 -8.33 -21.13 3.64
CA LYS A 325 -9.72 -21.27 3.17
C LYS A 325 -10.72 -20.37 3.93
N ASP A 326 -10.43 -20.03 5.18
CA ASP A 326 -11.27 -19.24 6.08
C ASP A 326 -10.90 -17.74 6.08
N TYR A 327 -10.11 -17.30 5.09
CA TYR A 327 -9.60 -15.93 4.92
C TYR A 327 -8.67 -15.45 6.06
N VAL A 328 -7.96 -16.36 6.73
CA VAL A 328 -6.85 -15.99 7.65
C VAL A 328 -5.59 -15.71 6.81
N PRO A 329 -4.92 -14.55 6.94
CA PRO A 329 -3.72 -14.24 6.17
C PRO A 329 -2.52 -15.10 6.63
N ARG A 330 -1.79 -15.66 5.66
CA ARG A 330 -0.48 -16.30 5.88
C ARG A 330 0.65 -15.27 5.97
N GLU A 331 1.87 -15.70 6.29
CA GLU A 331 3.06 -14.85 6.21
C GLU A 331 3.22 -14.19 4.83
N ALA A 332 2.97 -14.95 3.75
CA ALA A 332 3.00 -14.45 2.38
C ALA A 332 2.09 -13.22 2.18
N ALA A 333 0.92 -13.18 2.84
CA ALA A 333 0.01 -12.05 2.74
C ALA A 333 0.53 -10.81 3.49
N ARG A 334 1.09 -11.00 4.70
CA ARG A 334 1.70 -9.93 5.49
C ARG A 334 2.90 -9.32 4.76
N TYR A 335 3.76 -10.17 4.22
CA TYR A 335 4.98 -9.76 3.53
C TYR A 335 4.68 -9.02 2.22
N LEU A 336 3.69 -9.48 1.43
CA LEU A 336 3.28 -8.77 0.21
C LEU A 336 2.56 -7.43 0.52
N HIS A 337 1.75 -7.39 1.59
CA HIS A 337 1.19 -6.13 2.10
C HIS A 337 2.30 -5.13 2.48
N ASN A 338 3.32 -5.58 3.20
CA ASN A 338 4.45 -4.73 3.59
C ASN A 338 5.21 -4.22 2.35
N LEU A 339 5.55 -5.10 1.41
CA LEU A 339 6.24 -4.75 0.16
C LEU A 339 5.45 -3.69 -0.63
N THR A 340 4.15 -3.91 -0.84
CA THR A 340 3.30 -2.99 -1.62
C THR A 340 2.98 -1.68 -0.90
N THR A 341 3.01 -1.66 0.44
CA THR A 341 2.88 -0.44 1.26
C THR A 341 4.18 0.39 1.26
N ILE A 342 5.36 -0.21 1.44
CA ILE A 342 6.65 0.52 1.38
C ILE A 342 6.85 1.14 -0.02
N LEU A 343 6.45 0.41 -1.05
CA LEU A 343 6.49 0.83 -2.45
C LEU A 343 5.24 1.63 -2.88
N ALA A 344 4.35 2.04 -1.96
CA ALA A 344 3.13 2.75 -2.36
C ALA A 344 3.43 4.05 -3.14
N ASP A 345 2.95 4.11 -4.38
CA ASP A 345 3.06 5.27 -5.27
C ASP A 345 1.71 5.55 -5.93
N SER A 346 1.29 6.82 -5.89
CA SER A 346 0.00 7.32 -6.38
C SER A 346 0.13 8.43 -7.43
N GLY A 347 1.36 8.87 -7.74
CA GLY A 347 1.62 9.91 -8.74
C GLY A 347 1.70 9.36 -10.17
N SER A 348 1.34 10.20 -11.15
CA SER A 348 0.99 9.73 -12.50
C SER A 348 2.03 9.98 -13.59
N ARG A 349 3.09 10.78 -13.35
CA ARG A 349 4.10 11.06 -14.39
C ARG A 349 5.45 11.61 -13.88
N ARG A 350 6.48 10.75 -13.97
CA ARG A 350 7.86 11.14 -14.32
C ARG A 350 8.42 10.12 -15.32
N VAL A 351 9.43 10.53 -16.07
CA VAL A 351 10.30 9.58 -16.80
C VAL A 351 11.32 9.06 -15.78
N PRO A 352 11.52 7.74 -15.64
CA PRO A 352 12.53 7.20 -14.75
C PRO A 352 13.92 7.76 -15.05
N GLN A 353 14.63 8.12 -13.99
CA GLN A 353 15.99 8.62 -14.06
C GLN A 353 16.99 7.45 -13.93
N ALA A 354 18.26 7.72 -14.22
CA ALA A 354 19.34 6.80 -13.93
C ALA A 354 19.96 7.11 -12.56
N LEU A 355 20.30 6.05 -11.82
CA LEU A 355 21.16 6.13 -10.63
C LEU A 355 22.49 5.42 -10.93
N ALA A 356 23.61 6.03 -10.57
CA ALA A 356 24.92 5.40 -10.71
C ALA A 356 25.33 4.69 -9.41
N TYR A 357 25.31 3.35 -9.43
CA TYR A 357 25.65 2.49 -8.29
C TYR A 357 26.34 1.20 -8.74
N ALA A 358 26.89 0.45 -7.78
CA ALA A 358 27.41 -0.90 -7.96
C ALA A 358 27.35 -1.67 -6.64
N ILE A 359 27.40 -2.99 -6.69
CA ILE A 359 27.56 -3.87 -5.52
C ILE A 359 28.84 -4.69 -5.76
N PRO A 360 30.05 -4.19 -5.44
CA PRO A 360 31.29 -4.76 -5.99
C PRO A 360 31.73 -6.12 -5.42
N ASN A 361 30.94 -6.68 -4.51
CA ASN A 361 31.08 -8.01 -3.95
C ASN A 361 29.74 -8.78 -3.98
N GLN A 362 28.86 -8.47 -4.94
CA GLN A 362 27.60 -9.18 -5.21
C GLN A 362 27.87 -10.65 -5.55
N PRO A 363 27.39 -11.61 -4.74
CA PRO A 363 27.43 -13.03 -5.08
C PRO A 363 26.34 -13.38 -6.11
N ASP A 364 26.47 -14.52 -6.77
CA ASP A 364 25.49 -15.03 -7.75
C ASP A 364 24.08 -15.26 -7.14
N THR A 365 23.98 -15.33 -5.81
CA THR A 365 22.74 -15.45 -5.02
C THR A 365 22.03 -14.13 -4.74
N VAL A 366 22.64 -12.97 -5.05
CA VAL A 366 22.09 -11.65 -4.73
C VAL A 366 21.76 -10.86 -5.99
N HIS A 367 20.54 -10.34 -6.05
CA HIS A 367 19.96 -9.63 -7.20
C HIS A 367 19.52 -8.23 -6.81
N ASP A 368 19.45 -7.35 -7.80
CA ASP A 368 19.08 -5.94 -7.66
C ASP A 368 17.89 -5.57 -8.55
N LEU A 369 17.07 -4.61 -8.12
CA LEU A 369 16.06 -3.97 -8.96
C LEU A 369 15.93 -2.49 -8.56
N LEU A 370 16.43 -1.60 -9.43
CA LEU A 370 16.27 -0.16 -9.28
C LEU A 370 14.87 0.28 -9.75
N LEU A 371 14.04 0.72 -8.82
CA LEU A 371 12.77 1.39 -9.11
C LEU A 371 12.86 2.89 -8.78
N GLN A 372 11.92 3.70 -9.29
CA GLN A 372 11.74 5.09 -8.88
C GLN A 372 10.27 5.42 -8.63
N LYS A 373 9.97 6.06 -7.49
CA LYS A 373 8.64 6.62 -7.17
C LYS A 373 8.42 7.95 -7.90
N SER A 374 7.16 8.36 -8.06
CA SER A 374 6.77 9.61 -8.72
C SER A 374 7.27 10.89 -8.02
N ASP A 375 7.56 10.87 -6.71
CA ASP A 375 8.21 11.98 -5.98
C ASP A 375 9.70 12.14 -6.37
N GLY A 376 10.30 11.09 -6.93
CA GLY A 376 11.68 11.00 -7.39
C GLY A 376 12.62 10.18 -6.50
N SER A 377 12.17 9.59 -5.38
CA SER A 377 13.00 8.65 -4.63
C SER A 377 13.30 7.43 -5.49
N PHE A 378 14.54 6.96 -5.45
CA PHE A 378 14.87 5.64 -5.97
C PHE A 378 14.62 4.61 -4.86
N GLU A 379 13.97 3.52 -5.21
CA GLU A 379 13.82 2.34 -4.36
C GLU A 379 14.72 1.27 -4.98
N LEU A 380 15.94 1.12 -4.44
CA LEU A 380 16.82 0.04 -4.87
C LEU A 380 16.51 -1.19 -4.02
N VAL A 381 15.72 -2.11 -4.58
CA VAL A 381 15.47 -3.42 -3.97
C VAL A 381 16.71 -4.28 -4.20
N ILE A 382 17.23 -4.89 -3.13
CA ILE A 382 18.32 -5.86 -3.18
C ILE A 382 17.80 -7.10 -2.45
N TRP A 383 17.79 -8.26 -3.10
CA TRP A 383 17.31 -9.51 -2.48
C TRP A 383 18.32 -10.62 -2.67
N GLY A 384 18.40 -11.49 -1.68
CA GLY A 384 19.11 -12.75 -1.81
C GLY A 384 18.14 -13.88 -2.05
N GLU A 385 18.61 -14.94 -2.69
CA GLU A 385 17.88 -16.21 -2.83
C GLU A 385 18.69 -17.36 -2.22
N ARG A 386 19.31 -17.15 -1.04
CA ARG A 386 20.00 -18.18 -0.25
C ARG A 386 19.02 -19.10 0.51
N PHE A 387 18.03 -19.68 -0.18
CA PHE A 387 16.99 -20.48 0.48
C PHE A 387 17.51 -21.77 1.14
N THR A 388 18.73 -22.23 0.81
CA THR A 388 19.40 -23.33 1.53
C THR A 388 20.16 -22.88 2.79
N GLY A 389 20.29 -21.57 3.02
CA GLY A 389 20.75 -20.97 4.26
C GLY A 389 21.99 -20.08 4.16
N GLY A 390 22.30 -19.40 5.27
CA GLY A 390 23.38 -18.43 5.38
C GLY A 390 22.98 -17.00 4.97
N SER A 391 23.93 -16.08 5.02
CA SER A 391 23.78 -14.70 4.54
C SER A 391 25.09 -14.19 3.98
N ASP A 392 25.00 -13.26 3.04
CA ASP A 392 26.12 -12.60 2.38
C ASP A 392 26.18 -11.12 2.83
N GLU A 393 27.36 -10.62 3.20
CA GLU A 393 27.56 -9.18 3.47
C GLU A 393 27.89 -8.47 2.15
N VAL A 394 27.01 -7.59 1.67
CA VAL A 394 27.16 -6.87 0.40
C VAL A 394 27.35 -5.36 0.61
N THR A 395 28.28 -4.77 -0.14
CA THR A 395 28.56 -3.33 -0.10
C THR A 395 27.92 -2.63 -1.30
N LEU A 396 26.78 -1.98 -1.09
CA LEU A 396 26.23 -1.02 -2.03
C LEU A 396 27.14 0.21 -2.09
N GLN A 397 27.70 0.52 -3.27
CA GLN A 397 28.46 1.73 -3.55
C GLN A 397 27.67 2.66 -4.47
N LEU A 398 27.68 3.96 -4.15
CA LEU A 398 26.96 5.01 -4.87
C LEU A 398 27.98 6.00 -5.44
N ALA A 399 27.78 6.43 -6.70
CA ALA A 399 28.68 7.38 -7.37
C ALA A 399 28.74 8.76 -6.67
N GLN A 400 27.70 9.11 -5.90
CA GLN A 400 27.58 10.36 -5.15
C GLN A 400 27.05 10.08 -3.75
N ARG A 401 27.27 11.01 -2.81
CA ARG A 401 26.67 10.90 -1.46
C ARG A 401 25.17 11.17 -1.55
N VAL A 402 24.35 10.26 -1.04
CA VAL A 402 22.90 10.44 -0.92
C VAL A 402 22.58 11.09 0.43
N PRO A 403 21.83 12.22 0.47
CA PRO A 403 21.54 12.96 1.70
C PRO A 403 20.86 12.13 2.79
N GLN A 404 19.90 11.28 2.42
CA GLN A 404 19.20 10.38 3.34
C GLN A 404 18.92 9.04 2.65
N ILE A 405 19.23 7.96 3.36
CA ILE A 405 18.90 6.58 3.00
C ILE A 405 17.96 6.03 4.08
N ARG A 406 16.86 5.39 3.69
CA ARG A 406 16.06 4.52 4.58
C ARG A 406 16.16 3.09 4.05
N VAL A 407 16.33 2.13 4.94
CA VAL A 407 16.35 0.69 4.63
C VAL A 407 15.09 0.08 5.23
N PHE A 408 14.37 -0.73 4.48
CA PHE A 408 13.15 -1.43 4.91
C PHE A 408 13.27 -2.92 4.63
N GLU A 409 12.68 -3.74 5.51
CA GLU A 409 12.61 -5.19 5.39
C GLU A 409 11.13 -5.61 5.42
N PRO A 410 10.51 -5.97 4.27
CA PRO A 410 9.09 -6.36 4.21
C PRO A 410 8.74 -7.59 5.04
N THR A 411 9.74 -8.39 5.40
CA THR A 411 9.66 -9.50 6.37
C THR A 411 9.42 -9.05 7.80
N VAL A 412 9.82 -7.81 8.14
CA VAL A 412 9.70 -7.20 9.48
C VAL A 412 8.48 -6.29 9.58
N GLY A 413 8.27 -5.39 8.60
CA GLY A 413 7.20 -4.40 8.67
C GLY A 413 7.21 -3.38 7.52
N THR A 414 6.52 -2.25 7.73
CA THR A 414 6.42 -1.13 6.76
C THR A 414 7.31 0.06 7.07
N GLU A 415 7.83 0.16 8.29
CA GLU A 415 8.76 1.23 8.71
C GLU A 415 10.24 0.82 8.53
N PRO A 416 11.18 1.79 8.48
CA PRO A 416 12.55 1.51 8.12
C PRO A 416 13.35 0.96 9.31
N VAL A 417 13.87 -0.25 9.16
CA VAL A 417 14.80 -0.87 10.12
C VAL A 417 16.11 -0.10 10.31
N ARG A 418 16.48 0.78 9.35
CA ARG A 418 17.68 1.63 9.44
C ARG A 418 17.52 2.94 8.69
N ILE A 419 17.94 4.05 9.29
CA ILE A 419 18.03 5.36 8.62
C ILE A 419 19.49 5.84 8.66
N ALA A 420 20.04 6.23 7.52
CA ALA A 420 21.38 6.77 7.39
C ALA A 420 21.39 8.11 6.63
N ARG A 421 22.45 8.90 6.78
CA ARG A 421 22.56 10.24 6.18
C ARG A 421 23.93 10.45 5.53
N ASN A 422 23.96 11.20 4.42
CA ASN A 422 25.16 11.64 3.71
C ASN A 422 26.14 10.52 3.29
N LEU A 423 25.66 9.30 3.02
CA LEU A 423 26.49 8.14 2.68
C LEU A 423 26.72 8.01 1.17
N LYS A 424 27.93 7.57 0.79
CA LYS A 424 28.28 7.09 -0.58
C LYS A 424 28.42 5.57 -0.67
N SER A 425 28.26 4.88 0.45
CA SER A 425 28.43 3.42 0.57
C SER A 425 27.58 2.94 1.73
N LEU A 426 26.98 1.77 1.60
CA LEU A 426 26.17 1.12 2.62
C LEU A 426 26.50 -0.38 2.63
N VAL A 427 26.79 -0.92 3.81
CA VAL A 427 26.93 -2.36 4.02
C VAL A 427 25.58 -2.91 4.45
N LEU A 428 25.16 -4.01 3.83
CA LEU A 428 23.91 -4.73 4.06
C LEU A 428 24.20 -6.22 4.24
N THR A 429 23.49 -6.88 5.15
CA THR A 429 23.43 -8.34 5.23
C THR A 429 22.22 -8.80 4.42
N VAL A 430 22.39 -9.79 3.54
CA VAL A 430 21.33 -10.26 2.63
C VAL A 430 21.32 -11.79 2.61
N SER A 431 20.15 -12.41 2.77
CA SER A 431 20.00 -13.88 2.79
C SER A 431 19.06 -14.38 1.68
N ASP A 432 17.78 -14.32 1.92
CA ASP A 432 16.71 -15.11 1.28
C ASP A 432 15.45 -14.26 1.01
N HIS A 433 15.51 -12.98 1.31
CA HIS A 433 14.40 -12.03 1.22
C HIS A 433 14.86 -10.65 0.71
N PRO A 434 13.94 -9.81 0.20
CA PRO A 434 14.26 -8.47 -0.26
C PRO A 434 14.46 -7.46 0.87
N VAL A 435 15.45 -6.60 0.68
CA VAL A 435 15.71 -5.37 1.44
C VAL A 435 15.50 -4.19 0.49
N ILE A 436 14.75 -3.17 0.90
CA ILE A 436 14.46 -1.99 0.07
C ILE A 436 15.28 -0.81 0.57
N VAL A 437 16.14 -0.26 -0.29
CA VAL A 437 16.97 0.91 -0.01
C VAL A 437 16.36 2.13 -0.69
N GLU A 438 15.58 2.92 0.07
CA GLU A 438 15.02 4.20 -0.37
C GLU A 438 16.11 5.29 -0.34
N LEU A 439 16.46 5.82 -1.51
CA LEU A 439 17.51 6.81 -1.71
C LEU A 439 16.90 8.19 -2.01
N ARG A 440 16.80 9.05 -0.99
CA ARG A 440 16.25 10.40 -1.12
C ARG A 440 17.31 11.41 -1.53
N THR A 441 17.31 11.75 -2.82
CA THR A 441 18.19 12.78 -3.42
C THR A 441 17.93 14.17 -2.85
N GLU A 442 18.84 15.13 -3.08
CA GLU A 442 18.60 16.53 -2.69
C GLU A 442 17.35 17.13 -3.34
N ALA A 443 17.05 16.77 -4.59
CA ALA A 443 15.84 17.23 -5.27
C ALA A 443 14.58 16.72 -4.55
N VAL A 444 14.57 15.45 -4.13
CA VAL A 444 13.47 14.84 -3.35
C VAL A 444 13.35 15.50 -1.98
N ARG A 445 14.47 15.71 -1.26
CA ARG A 445 14.45 16.43 0.02
C ARG A 445 13.88 17.85 -0.14
N ARG A 446 14.37 18.63 -1.11
CA ARG A 446 13.93 20.02 -1.35
C ARG A 446 12.45 20.06 -1.75
N ALA A 447 11.98 19.15 -2.62
CA ALA A 447 10.56 19.02 -2.97
C ALA A 447 9.69 18.67 -1.75
N ARG A 448 10.11 17.73 -0.90
CA ARG A 448 9.40 17.38 0.35
C ARG A 448 9.54 18.44 1.45
N THR A 449 10.44 19.42 1.30
CA THR A 449 10.46 20.64 2.14
C THR A 449 9.45 21.69 1.66
N LEU A 450 8.81 21.49 0.50
CA LEU A 450 7.87 22.43 -0.12
C LEU A 450 6.43 21.86 -0.19
N MET A 451 6.25 20.54 -0.36
CA MET A 451 4.94 19.88 -0.48
C MET A 451 4.68 18.83 0.62
N PRO A 452 3.46 18.76 1.19
CA PRO A 452 3.03 17.69 2.10
C PRO A 452 2.61 16.45 1.32
N THR A 453 2.68 15.27 1.95
CA THR A 453 2.40 13.95 1.33
C THR A 453 0.99 13.46 1.66
N SER A 454 0.36 12.68 0.77
CA SER A 454 -1.04 12.22 0.95
C SER A 454 -1.36 10.77 0.53
N THR A 455 -2.11 10.05 1.37
CA THR A 455 -2.84 8.78 1.10
C THR A 455 -4.06 8.73 2.05
N SER A 456 -5.31 8.63 1.58
CA SER A 456 -6.02 7.39 1.18
C SER A 456 -6.07 6.34 2.30
N THR A 457 -7.20 5.69 2.65
CA THR A 457 -8.48 5.38 1.96
C THR A 457 -9.69 5.90 2.79
N HIS A 458 -11.01 5.60 2.66
CA HIS A 458 -11.77 4.64 1.84
C HIS A 458 -13.22 5.07 1.48
N ARG A 459 -14.26 4.20 1.65
CA ARG A 459 -15.70 4.41 1.33
C ARG A 459 -16.61 3.52 2.21
N ASN A 460 -17.89 3.90 2.40
CA ASN A 460 -19.00 2.90 2.37
C ASN A 460 -20.40 3.48 2.08
N THR A 461 -21.34 2.56 1.78
CA THR A 461 -22.80 2.68 1.53
C THR A 461 -23.28 3.65 0.43
N ALA A 462 -24.48 3.39 -0.10
CA ALA A 462 -24.91 3.90 -1.40
C ALA A 462 -26.26 4.63 -1.37
N THR A 463 -26.28 5.79 -2.03
CA THR A 463 -27.42 6.26 -2.81
C THR A 463 -26.96 6.44 -4.26
N VAL A 464 -27.87 6.70 -5.20
CA VAL A 464 -27.48 7.12 -6.56
C VAL A 464 -26.83 8.50 -6.46
N ALA A 465 -25.50 8.53 -6.38
CA ALA A 465 -24.73 9.75 -6.48
C ALA A 465 -24.84 10.27 -7.92
N SER A 466 -25.68 11.29 -8.11
CA SER A 466 -25.57 12.18 -9.28
C SER A 466 -24.13 12.64 -9.43
N GLU A 467 -23.63 12.77 -10.66
CA GLU A 467 -22.26 13.27 -10.91
C GLU A 467 -22.01 14.56 -10.14
N GLY A 468 -21.18 14.46 -9.09
CA GLY A 468 -21.02 15.52 -8.11
C GLY A 468 -20.33 16.73 -8.72
N THR A 469 -21.04 17.86 -8.80
CA THR A 469 -20.53 19.06 -9.47
C THR A 469 -19.14 19.42 -8.95
N THR A 470 -18.16 19.41 -9.85
CA THR A 470 -16.77 19.74 -9.49
C THR A 470 -16.56 21.24 -9.66
N TYR A 471 -16.36 21.91 -8.53
CA TYR A 471 -16.09 23.34 -8.46
C TYR A 471 -14.61 23.63 -8.25
N TYR A 472 -14.17 24.82 -8.61
CA TYR A 472 -12.79 25.27 -8.52
C TYR A 472 -12.69 26.63 -7.81
N VAL A 473 -11.71 26.74 -6.91
CA VAL A 473 -11.33 27.97 -6.21
C VAL A 473 -9.89 28.31 -6.58
N ALA A 474 -9.60 29.58 -6.82
CA ALA A 474 -8.25 30.09 -7.09
C ALA A 474 -8.11 31.53 -6.59
N THR A 475 -6.94 31.91 -6.05
CA THR A 475 -6.68 33.28 -5.57
C THR A 475 -6.85 34.37 -6.64
N ASN A 476 -6.71 34.01 -7.93
CA ASN A 476 -6.96 34.85 -9.10
C ASN A 476 -8.37 34.71 -9.71
N GLY A 477 -9.29 34.02 -9.03
CA GLY A 477 -10.69 33.86 -9.41
C GLY A 477 -11.57 35.05 -9.03
N SER A 478 -12.89 34.87 -9.13
CA SER A 478 -13.90 35.85 -8.70
C SER A 478 -15.14 35.12 -8.18
N ASP A 479 -15.70 35.56 -7.06
CA ASP A 479 -16.88 34.91 -6.45
C ASP A 479 -18.18 35.13 -7.23
N ALA A 480 -18.15 36.03 -8.24
CA ALA A 480 -19.18 36.20 -9.26
C ALA A 480 -19.03 35.24 -10.46
N ASN A 481 -18.01 34.37 -10.48
CA ASN A 481 -17.90 33.30 -11.48
C ASN A 481 -18.81 32.10 -11.15
N PRO A 482 -19.06 31.19 -12.11
CA PRO A 482 -19.78 29.94 -11.86
C PRO A 482 -18.97 28.86 -11.11
N GLY A 483 -17.72 29.13 -10.72
CA GLY A 483 -16.87 28.16 -10.02
C GLY A 483 -16.33 27.03 -10.90
N THR A 484 -16.25 27.20 -12.22
CA THR A 484 -15.73 26.17 -13.15
C THR A 484 -14.22 26.26 -13.31
N SER A 485 -13.57 25.24 -13.85
CA SER A 485 -12.09 25.19 -13.99
C SER A 485 -11.50 26.41 -14.72
N GLY A 486 -12.18 26.91 -15.76
CA GLY A 486 -11.79 28.12 -16.52
C GLY A 486 -12.28 29.43 -15.92
N ARG A 487 -13.24 29.40 -14.97
CA ARG A 487 -13.76 30.57 -14.24
C ARG A 487 -13.98 30.17 -12.77
N PRO A 488 -12.90 30.05 -11.97
CA PRO A 488 -12.99 29.63 -10.58
C PRO A 488 -13.55 30.73 -9.68
N TRP A 489 -14.10 30.35 -8.52
CA TRP A 489 -14.34 31.27 -7.40
C TRP A 489 -13.03 31.79 -6.83
N ARG A 490 -13.08 32.92 -6.11
CA ARG A 490 -11.92 33.52 -5.46
C ARG A 490 -11.70 32.96 -4.06
N THR A 491 -12.78 32.79 -3.31
CA THR A 491 -12.74 32.40 -1.89
C THR A 491 -13.18 30.97 -1.65
N ILE A 492 -12.62 30.35 -0.61
CA ILE A 492 -13.03 29.02 -0.15
C ILE A 492 -14.40 29.11 0.55
N GLN A 493 -14.66 30.20 1.28
CA GLN A 493 -15.98 30.46 1.87
C GLN A 493 -17.08 30.58 0.81
N LYS A 494 -16.83 31.17 -0.39
CA LYS A 494 -17.81 31.16 -1.48
C LYS A 494 -18.17 29.73 -1.90
N ALA A 495 -17.19 28.82 -1.97
CA ALA A 495 -17.45 27.42 -2.23
C ALA A 495 -18.22 26.76 -1.07
N ALA A 496 -17.82 27.01 0.18
CA ALA A 496 -18.45 26.45 1.37
C ALA A 496 -19.91 26.91 1.59
N SER A 497 -20.27 28.09 1.06
CA SER A 497 -21.65 28.60 1.02
C SER A 497 -22.45 28.17 -0.23
N THR A 498 -21.87 27.37 -1.14
CA THR A 498 -22.52 27.00 -2.42
C THR A 498 -22.50 25.49 -2.71
N ALA A 499 -21.53 24.74 -2.18
CA ALA A 499 -21.38 23.31 -2.42
C ALA A 499 -22.43 22.49 -1.66
N THR A 500 -23.12 21.59 -2.36
CA THR A 500 -24.14 20.67 -1.83
C THR A 500 -23.68 19.22 -1.95
N ALA A 501 -24.39 18.29 -1.30
CA ALA A 501 -24.03 16.87 -1.23
C ALA A 501 -23.52 16.26 -2.56
N GLY A 502 -22.39 15.57 -2.50
CA GLY A 502 -21.67 15.01 -3.64
C GLY A 502 -20.68 15.96 -4.32
N ALA A 503 -20.79 17.28 -4.14
CA ALA A 503 -19.90 18.24 -4.78
C ALA A 503 -18.43 18.09 -4.34
N THR A 504 -17.52 18.25 -5.30
CA THR A 504 -16.07 18.26 -5.05
C THR A 504 -15.52 19.66 -5.34
N VAL A 505 -14.95 20.32 -4.34
CA VAL A 505 -14.28 21.61 -4.49
C VAL A 505 -12.78 21.36 -4.59
N ARG A 506 -12.17 21.81 -5.69
CA ARG A 506 -10.74 21.78 -5.98
C ARG A 506 -10.14 23.18 -5.72
N ILE A 507 -9.31 23.31 -4.69
CA ILE A 507 -8.69 24.58 -4.32
C ILE A 507 -7.27 24.62 -4.91
N ARG A 508 -6.99 25.60 -5.79
CA ARG A 508 -5.67 25.78 -6.41
C ARG A 508 -4.68 26.47 -5.47
N SER A 509 -3.39 26.30 -5.74
CA SER A 509 -2.29 26.85 -4.92
C SER A 509 -2.45 28.34 -4.60
N GLY A 510 -2.12 28.70 -3.37
CA GLY A 510 -2.16 30.07 -2.88
C GLY A 510 -2.46 30.15 -1.38
N THR A 511 -2.45 31.37 -0.86
CA THR A 511 -2.84 31.67 0.52
C THR A 511 -4.22 32.31 0.55
N TYR A 512 -5.12 31.71 1.33
CA TYR A 512 -6.50 32.11 1.50
C TYR A 512 -6.68 32.59 2.94
N ASN A 513 -6.65 33.91 3.12
CA ASN A 513 -6.87 34.54 4.43
C ASN A 513 -8.37 34.63 4.70
N GLU A 514 -8.93 33.56 5.25
CA GLU A 514 -10.38 33.32 5.38
C GLU A 514 -10.70 32.60 6.70
N VAL A 515 -11.97 32.63 7.09
CA VAL A 515 -12.57 31.63 7.99
C VAL A 515 -13.64 30.91 7.16
N VAL A 516 -13.70 29.59 7.26
CA VAL A 516 -14.55 28.75 6.41
C VAL A 516 -15.60 28.01 7.24
N THR A 517 -16.87 28.32 6.98
CA THR A 517 -18.04 27.65 7.57
C THR A 517 -18.92 27.09 6.46
N PRO A 518 -18.98 25.75 6.27
CA PRO A 518 -19.88 25.11 5.31
C PRO A 518 -21.36 25.33 5.66
N ALA A 519 -22.14 25.78 4.68
CA ALA A 519 -23.58 26.03 4.84
C ALA A 519 -24.45 24.76 4.72
N HIS A 520 -23.88 23.67 4.20
CA HIS A 520 -24.62 22.47 3.80
C HIS A 520 -23.89 21.19 4.21
N SER A 521 -24.66 20.12 4.38
CA SER A 521 -24.18 18.76 4.63
C SER A 521 -24.05 17.96 3.33
N GLY A 522 -23.17 16.96 3.34
CA GLY A 522 -23.23 15.86 2.40
C GLY A 522 -24.30 14.83 2.76
N LYS A 523 -24.20 13.64 2.16
CA LYS A 523 -25.01 12.46 2.48
C LYS A 523 -24.15 11.19 2.45
N ALA A 524 -24.66 10.08 3.00
CA ALA A 524 -24.05 8.76 2.81
C ALA A 524 -23.87 8.44 1.32
N GLY A 525 -22.66 8.01 0.95
CA GLY A 525 -22.24 7.82 -0.45
C GLY A 525 -21.97 9.11 -1.26
N ALA A 526 -22.36 10.29 -0.77
CA ALA A 526 -22.22 11.58 -1.45
C ALA A 526 -21.80 12.71 -0.48
N PRO A 527 -20.59 12.64 0.12
CA PRO A 527 -20.06 13.71 0.96
C PRO A 527 -19.73 14.96 0.15
N ILE A 528 -19.71 16.13 0.80
CA ILE A 528 -19.10 17.33 0.21
C ILE A 528 -17.59 17.24 0.45
N THR A 529 -16.78 17.31 -0.60
CA THR A 529 -15.33 17.17 -0.48
C THR A 529 -14.62 18.46 -0.85
N TYR A 530 -14.00 19.12 0.13
CA TYR A 530 -13.07 20.21 -0.08
C TYR A 530 -11.66 19.63 -0.09
N MET A 531 -10.93 19.83 -1.19
CA MET A 531 -9.56 19.34 -1.30
C MET A 531 -8.64 20.30 -2.07
N ALA A 532 -7.36 20.29 -1.73
CA ALA A 532 -6.33 20.85 -2.60
C ALA A 532 -6.41 20.21 -4.00
N ASP A 533 -6.22 21.03 -5.04
CA ASP A 533 -6.13 20.54 -6.43
C ASP A 533 -4.83 19.73 -6.63
N VAL A 534 -4.71 18.97 -7.72
CA VAL A 534 -3.61 18.00 -7.90
C VAL A 534 -2.25 18.72 -7.94
N GLY A 535 -1.39 18.43 -6.96
CA GLY A 535 -0.09 19.08 -6.79
C GLY A 535 -0.16 20.51 -6.25
N ALA A 536 -1.32 20.98 -5.79
CA ALA A 536 -1.48 22.30 -5.21
C ALA A 536 -0.90 22.39 -3.80
N THR A 537 -0.46 23.58 -3.41
CA THR A 537 -0.15 23.92 -2.01
C THR A 537 -1.07 25.05 -1.58
N VAL A 538 -2.06 24.70 -0.75
CA VAL A 538 -3.12 25.60 -0.29
C VAL A 538 -2.87 25.95 1.16
N TYR A 539 -2.55 27.22 1.42
CA TYR A 539 -2.47 27.75 2.77
C TYR A 539 -3.81 28.38 3.16
N LEU A 540 -4.40 27.96 4.29
CA LEU A 540 -5.54 28.61 4.92
C LEU A 540 -5.02 29.36 6.14
N ASP A 541 -5.08 30.69 6.09
CA ASP A 541 -4.31 31.58 6.97
C ASP A 541 -5.25 32.39 7.87
N GLY A 542 -5.21 32.11 9.17
CA GLY A 542 -6.03 32.76 10.20
C GLY A 542 -5.57 34.17 10.58
N THR A 543 -4.50 34.70 9.99
CA THR A 543 -3.94 36.01 10.35
C THR A 543 -4.99 37.12 10.35
N GLY A 544 -5.19 37.76 11.52
CA GLY A 544 -6.16 38.85 11.71
C GLY A 544 -7.63 38.41 11.72
N LYS A 545 -7.93 37.11 11.67
CA LYS A 545 -9.29 36.56 11.81
C LYS A 545 -9.65 36.36 13.28
N ASN A 546 -9.80 37.47 14.00
CA ASN A 546 -10.16 37.44 15.42
C ASN A 546 -11.54 36.78 15.60
N GLY A 547 -11.63 35.77 16.47
CA GLY A 547 -12.85 35.02 16.76
C GLY A 547 -13.07 34.81 18.26
N TRP A 548 -13.85 33.80 18.63
CA TRP A 548 -13.83 33.25 19.98
C TRP A 548 -12.81 32.09 20.03
N PRO A 549 -12.01 31.89 21.10
CA PRO A 549 -10.87 30.97 21.07
C PRO A 549 -11.17 29.51 20.68
N GLY A 550 -12.38 29.00 20.93
CA GLY A 550 -12.80 27.66 20.47
C GLY A 550 -13.28 27.56 19.01
N TYR A 551 -13.26 28.65 18.23
CA TYR A 551 -13.57 28.62 16.80
C TYR A 551 -12.30 28.41 15.98
N GLY A 552 -12.40 27.58 14.95
CA GLY A 552 -11.31 27.27 14.05
C GLY A 552 -11.18 28.25 12.90
N ILE A 553 -10.10 28.11 12.12
CA ILE A 553 -10.05 28.66 10.76
C ILE A 553 -11.09 27.96 9.87
N TRP A 554 -11.37 26.68 10.13
CA TRP A 554 -12.50 25.93 9.57
C TRP A 554 -13.49 25.51 10.67
N ASN A 555 -14.78 25.78 10.50
CA ASN A 555 -15.83 25.48 11.50
C ASN A 555 -16.92 24.61 10.87
N ILE A 556 -17.11 23.39 11.38
CA ILE A 556 -18.17 22.48 10.94
C ILE A 556 -19.15 22.28 12.10
N ALA A 557 -20.20 23.11 12.14
CA ALA A 557 -21.20 23.10 13.19
C ALA A 557 -22.59 22.69 12.66
N ASN A 558 -23.18 21.63 13.22
CA ASN A 558 -24.50 21.09 12.82
C ASN A 558 -24.59 20.68 11.34
N GLN A 559 -23.50 20.16 10.77
CA GLN A 559 -23.44 19.58 9.42
C GLN A 559 -22.88 18.16 9.48
N SER A 560 -23.07 17.35 8.44
CA SER A 560 -22.50 15.98 8.35
C SER A 560 -21.96 15.67 6.95
N TYR A 561 -21.18 14.59 6.82
CA TYR A 561 -20.64 14.09 5.54
C TYR A 561 -19.81 15.14 4.78
N ILE A 562 -18.81 15.71 5.45
CA ILE A 562 -17.87 16.69 4.86
C ILE A 562 -16.43 16.16 5.00
N ASN A 563 -15.67 16.29 3.92
CA ASN A 563 -14.26 15.94 3.87
C ASN A 563 -13.42 17.22 3.69
N VAL A 564 -12.36 17.39 4.48
CA VAL A 564 -11.38 18.50 4.41
C VAL A 564 -9.99 17.91 4.23
N ILE A 565 -9.43 18.02 3.03
CA ILE A 565 -8.26 17.23 2.60
C ILE A 565 -7.12 18.07 1.98
N GLY A 566 -5.90 17.89 2.48
CA GLY A 566 -4.67 18.39 1.83
C GLY A 566 -4.36 19.89 2.01
N PHE A 567 -4.96 20.54 3.00
CA PHE A 567 -4.71 21.96 3.31
C PHE A 567 -3.51 22.14 4.25
N LYS A 568 -2.86 23.31 4.21
CA LYS A 568 -1.93 23.78 5.24
C LYS A 568 -2.61 24.87 6.07
N PHE A 569 -2.95 24.59 7.32
CA PHE A 569 -3.51 25.55 8.27
C PHE A 569 -2.39 26.30 8.99
N ILE A 570 -2.48 27.64 9.05
CA ILE A 570 -1.50 28.50 9.72
C ILE A 570 -2.19 29.66 10.47
N HIS A 571 -1.58 30.13 11.57
CA HIS A 571 -1.94 31.36 12.29
C HIS A 571 -3.40 31.44 12.80
N GLY A 572 -3.93 30.35 13.36
CA GLY A 572 -5.31 30.35 13.89
C GLY A 572 -5.44 31.21 15.14
N TYR A 573 -6.39 32.16 15.16
CA TYR A 573 -6.71 32.93 16.38
C TYR A 573 -7.23 32.03 17.51
N GLY A 574 -7.91 30.94 17.15
CA GLY A 574 -8.35 29.87 18.03
C GLY A 574 -7.81 28.54 17.50
N ASN A 575 -8.72 27.66 17.11
CA ASN A 575 -8.39 26.34 16.59
C ASN A 575 -7.92 26.36 15.11
N GLY A 576 -7.41 25.23 14.62
CA GLY A 576 -7.25 25.01 13.18
C GLY A 576 -8.58 24.60 12.53
N ILE A 577 -9.11 23.46 12.93
CA ILE A 577 -10.47 22.98 12.61
C ILE A 577 -11.26 22.78 13.91
N THR A 578 -12.47 23.32 13.99
CA THR A 578 -13.45 22.99 15.04
C THR A 578 -14.62 22.22 14.45
N LEU A 579 -14.95 21.09 15.07
CA LEU A 579 -16.16 20.31 14.84
C LEU A 579 -17.15 20.49 15.99
N SER A 580 -18.45 20.63 15.71
CA SER A 580 -19.48 20.62 16.77
C SER A 580 -20.84 20.09 16.30
N ARG A 581 -21.43 19.15 17.05
CA ARG A 581 -22.68 18.45 16.69
C ARG A 581 -22.68 17.98 15.23
N THR A 582 -21.63 17.28 14.85
CA THR A 582 -21.37 16.87 13.47
C THR A 582 -21.26 15.36 13.35
N SER A 583 -21.36 14.80 12.13
CA SER A 583 -21.07 13.38 11.95
C SER A 583 -20.54 13.02 10.57
N HIS A 584 -19.86 11.88 10.46
CA HIS A 584 -19.30 11.37 9.20
C HIS A 584 -18.31 12.38 8.56
N ILE A 585 -17.43 12.94 9.38
CA ILE A 585 -16.45 13.96 8.95
C ILE A 585 -15.07 13.33 8.75
N ARG A 586 -14.37 13.76 7.69
CA ARG A 586 -13.01 13.29 7.36
C ARG A 586 -12.03 14.46 7.30
N ILE A 587 -11.07 14.49 8.22
CA ILE A 587 -9.96 15.46 8.26
C ILE A 587 -8.69 14.72 7.83
N GLY A 588 -8.30 14.89 6.56
CA GLY A 588 -7.32 14.01 5.90
C GLY A 588 -6.10 14.70 5.30
N ASN A 589 -4.88 14.24 5.63
CA ASN A 589 -3.64 14.67 4.97
C ASN A 589 -3.38 16.19 5.03
N ASN A 590 -3.88 16.86 6.07
CA ASN A 590 -3.65 18.29 6.27
C ASN A 590 -2.36 18.53 7.08
N THR A 591 -1.73 19.69 6.88
CA THR A 591 -0.64 20.16 7.73
C THR A 591 -1.14 21.26 8.64
N PHE A 592 -0.77 21.23 9.91
CA PHE A 592 -0.98 22.31 10.87
C PHE A 592 0.41 22.78 11.32
N ASP A 593 0.74 24.02 10.98
CA ASP A 593 2.09 24.59 11.13
C ASP A 593 1.97 26.04 11.60
N SER A 594 2.93 26.51 12.39
CA SER A 594 2.88 27.82 13.07
C SER A 594 1.71 27.95 14.07
N ASP A 595 1.52 29.15 14.63
CA ASP A 595 0.75 29.33 15.86
C ASP A 595 -0.77 29.07 15.73
N PHE A 596 -1.34 28.43 16.75
CA PHE A 596 -2.77 28.35 17.01
C PHE A 596 -3.08 28.91 18.40
N GLY A 597 -4.22 29.58 18.56
CA GLY A 597 -4.66 30.14 19.84
C GLY A 597 -5.39 29.16 20.76
N TRP A 598 -5.63 27.92 20.29
CA TRP A 598 -5.92 26.77 21.14
C TRP A 598 -5.54 25.48 20.39
N ASN A 599 -6.48 24.67 19.91
CA ASN A 599 -6.24 23.30 19.41
C ASN A 599 -6.20 23.22 17.86
N PRO A 600 -5.15 22.65 17.23
CA PRO A 600 -5.10 22.41 15.79
C PRO A 600 -6.32 21.64 15.25
N ILE A 601 -6.76 20.59 15.94
CA ILE A 601 -8.04 19.91 15.67
C ILE A 601 -8.84 19.74 16.96
N GLU A 602 -10.05 20.29 16.98
CA GLU A 602 -11.01 20.23 18.09
C GLU A 602 -12.28 19.49 17.67
N VAL A 603 -12.68 18.47 18.45
CA VAL A 603 -13.99 17.82 18.34
C VAL A 603 -14.81 18.09 19.62
N ASP A 604 -15.85 18.91 19.45
CA ASP A 604 -16.84 19.38 20.44
C ASP A 604 -16.31 20.13 21.68
N SER A 605 -16.14 21.45 21.53
CA SER A 605 -15.66 22.34 22.60
C SER A 605 -16.68 22.70 23.71
N SER A 606 -17.69 21.86 24.01
CA SER A 606 -18.73 22.24 24.99
C SER A 606 -19.44 21.07 25.70
N ALA A 607 -20.06 21.38 26.85
CA ALA A 607 -20.80 20.42 27.67
C ALA A 607 -21.98 19.72 26.96
N ASN A 608 -22.62 20.41 25.99
CA ASN A 608 -23.92 20.06 25.40
C ASN A 608 -23.83 19.75 23.89
N THR A 609 -22.65 19.34 23.43
CA THR A 609 -22.32 19.05 22.02
C THR A 609 -21.64 17.67 21.96
N SER A 610 -21.88 16.90 20.90
CA SER A 610 -21.35 15.55 20.70
C SER A 610 -21.40 15.22 19.20
N SER A 611 -20.36 14.55 18.70
CA SER A 611 -20.16 14.27 17.28
C SER A 611 -19.72 12.83 17.05
N ASP A 612 -20.13 12.27 15.92
CA ASP A 612 -20.17 10.81 15.71
C ASP A 612 -19.54 10.39 14.36
N HIS A 613 -18.83 9.27 14.32
CA HIS A 613 -18.13 8.78 13.11
C HIS A 613 -17.19 9.84 12.51
N ILE A 614 -16.14 10.22 13.25
CA ILE A 614 -15.15 11.22 12.82
C ILE A 614 -13.82 10.51 12.50
N GLU A 615 -13.19 10.82 11.36
CA GLU A 615 -11.92 10.23 10.93
C GLU A 615 -10.85 11.32 10.73
N ILE A 616 -9.83 11.31 11.57
CA ILE A 616 -8.70 12.26 11.59
C ILE A 616 -7.45 11.48 11.19
N TYR A 617 -7.00 11.64 9.94
CA TYR A 617 -6.02 10.74 9.35
C TYR A 617 -4.93 11.40 8.49
N GLY A 618 -3.70 10.88 8.58
CA GLY A 618 -2.58 11.31 7.72
C GLY A 618 -2.14 12.76 7.95
N ASN A 619 -2.64 13.45 8.99
CA ASN A 619 -2.34 14.86 9.22
C ASN A 619 -0.95 15.00 9.88
N HIS A 620 -0.29 16.12 9.62
CA HIS A 620 0.99 16.48 10.23
C HIS A 620 0.83 17.76 11.06
N ILE A 621 0.89 17.64 12.38
CA ILE A 621 0.76 18.75 13.32
C ILE A 621 2.13 19.04 13.91
N HIS A 622 2.78 20.11 13.43
CA HIS A 622 4.18 20.35 13.74
C HIS A 622 4.49 21.80 14.07
N ARG A 623 5.42 22.00 15.02
CA ARG A 623 5.91 23.33 15.44
C ARG A 623 4.78 24.28 15.86
N THR A 624 3.70 23.75 16.42
CA THR A 624 2.63 24.59 16.96
C THR A 624 3.12 25.22 18.25
N PHE A 625 3.16 26.54 18.27
CA PHE A 625 3.36 27.34 19.47
C PHE A 625 2.08 28.13 19.72
N ILE A 626 1.89 28.62 20.94
CA ILE A 626 0.66 29.33 21.27
C ILE A 626 0.99 30.81 21.43
N SER A 627 0.62 31.60 20.41
CA SER A 627 0.88 33.04 20.43
C SER A 627 0.10 33.70 21.57
N GLN A 628 0.74 34.60 22.31
CA GLN A 628 0.11 35.32 23.43
C GLN A 628 -1.02 36.29 23.00
N LYS A 629 -1.33 36.38 21.69
CA LYS A 629 -2.28 37.34 21.08
C LYS A 629 -3.75 36.95 21.27
N GLY A 630 -4.20 36.80 22.53
CA GLY A 630 -5.62 36.62 22.85
C GLY A 630 -5.91 36.10 24.26
N TYR A 631 -4.99 35.33 24.85
CA TYR A 631 -5.21 34.60 26.12
C TYR A 631 -5.54 35.46 27.35
N TYR A 632 -5.13 36.73 27.36
CA TYR A 632 -4.90 37.48 28.61
C TYR A 632 -6.14 37.99 29.36
N THR A 633 -7.35 37.86 28.84
CA THR A 633 -8.55 38.49 29.41
C THR A 633 -9.54 37.57 30.12
N TRP A 634 -9.52 36.25 29.88
CA TRP A 634 -10.51 35.32 30.45
C TRP A 634 -9.93 34.38 31.52
N PHE A 635 -8.83 33.67 31.20
CA PHE A 635 -8.21 32.73 32.15
C PHE A 635 -7.38 33.40 33.27
N ALA A 636 -7.14 34.71 33.20
CA ALA A 636 -6.48 35.48 34.26
C ALA A 636 -7.21 35.39 35.63
N GLY A 637 -8.51 35.11 35.64
CA GLY A 637 -9.29 34.88 36.86
C GLY A 637 -9.21 33.45 37.43
N TYR A 638 -8.62 32.48 36.70
CA TYR A 638 -8.68 31.05 37.06
C TYR A 638 -7.44 30.51 37.80
N GLY A 639 -6.36 31.30 37.90
CA GLY A 639 -5.27 31.17 38.89
C GLY A 639 -4.42 29.88 38.93
N ARG A 640 -4.75 28.83 38.17
CA ARG A 640 -4.18 27.47 38.34
C ARG A 640 -3.22 27.02 37.23
N TYR A 641 -3.21 27.71 36.09
CA TYR A 641 -2.39 27.36 34.92
C TYR A 641 -1.53 28.57 34.49
N PRO A 642 -0.19 28.45 34.46
CA PRO A 642 0.72 29.61 34.33
C PRO A 642 1.04 30.01 32.87
N GLY A 643 0.24 29.60 31.89
CA GLY A 643 0.48 29.87 30.49
C GLY A 643 -0.59 29.26 29.58
N PRO A 644 -0.47 29.45 28.26
CA PRO A 644 -1.36 28.82 27.29
C PRO A 644 -1.09 27.30 27.16
N TRP A 645 -2.11 26.56 26.74
CA TRP A 645 -2.10 25.10 26.61
C TRP A 645 -2.84 24.69 25.33
N SER A 646 -2.34 23.68 24.61
CA SER A 646 -2.91 23.17 23.37
C SER A 646 -2.99 21.64 23.41
N GLU A 647 -4.09 21.12 22.88
CA GLU A 647 -4.35 19.70 22.71
C GLU A 647 -4.31 19.45 21.19
N MET A 648 -3.25 18.82 20.67
CA MET A 648 -2.98 18.78 19.22
C MET A 648 -4.15 18.18 18.45
N VAL A 649 -4.72 17.09 18.98
CA VAL A 649 -6.03 16.55 18.60
C VAL A 649 -6.84 16.33 19.87
N SER A 650 -7.83 17.19 20.11
CA SER A 650 -8.79 17.01 21.20
C SER A 650 -10.10 16.41 20.71
N VAL A 651 -10.61 15.42 21.45
CA VAL A 651 -11.89 14.77 21.22
C VAL A 651 -12.66 14.71 22.53
N SER A 652 -13.58 15.65 22.71
CA SER A 652 -14.55 15.65 23.81
C SER A 652 -15.87 15.07 23.33
N LYS A 653 -16.52 14.19 24.12
CA LYS A 653 -17.89 13.69 23.84
C LYS A 653 -18.08 13.08 22.44
N GLY A 654 -17.00 12.62 21.82
CA GLY A 654 -17.03 11.99 20.50
C GLY A 654 -17.41 10.52 20.60
N SER A 655 -18.18 10.02 19.63
CA SER A 655 -18.45 8.58 19.47
C SER A 655 -17.92 8.07 18.12
N HIS A 656 -17.41 6.84 18.09
CA HIS A 656 -16.83 6.24 16.88
C HIS A 656 -15.76 7.12 16.20
N VAL A 657 -14.97 7.85 17.00
CA VAL A 657 -13.90 8.71 16.50
C VAL A 657 -12.65 7.89 16.26
N SER A 658 -11.99 8.11 15.13
CA SER A 658 -10.78 7.41 14.71
C SER A 658 -9.67 8.41 14.39
N VAL A 659 -8.55 8.33 15.10
CA VAL A 659 -7.39 9.21 14.95
C VAL A 659 -6.20 8.34 14.55
N HIS A 660 -5.81 8.32 13.27
CA HIS A 660 -4.82 7.35 12.81
C HIS A 660 -3.84 7.81 11.72
N HIS A 661 -2.62 7.28 11.74
CA HIS A 661 -1.56 7.62 10.78
C HIS A 661 -1.19 9.11 10.78
N ASN A 662 -1.45 9.83 11.88
CA ASN A 662 -1.04 11.23 12.03
C ASN A 662 0.39 11.31 12.58
N VAL A 663 1.09 12.38 12.25
CA VAL A 663 2.40 12.73 12.83
C VAL A 663 2.24 14.00 13.65
N ILE A 664 2.71 13.99 14.88
CA ILE A 664 2.65 15.11 15.82
C ILE A 664 4.06 15.33 16.37
N ASP A 665 4.70 16.45 16.04
CA ASP A 665 6.11 16.70 16.44
C ASP A 665 6.44 18.17 16.77
N LEU A 666 7.48 18.37 17.59
CA LEU A 666 8.12 19.66 17.89
C LEU A 666 7.17 20.75 18.48
N ASN A 667 6.15 20.34 19.23
CA ASN A 667 5.10 21.22 19.74
C ASN A 667 5.38 21.68 21.18
N GLN A 668 5.67 22.98 21.37
CA GLN A 668 6.31 23.49 22.60
C GLN A 668 5.43 23.54 23.85
N LEU A 669 4.10 23.55 23.72
CA LEU A 669 3.17 23.76 24.84
C LEU A 669 1.90 22.91 24.70
N GLY A 670 1.87 21.79 25.42
CA GLY A 670 0.66 20.99 25.66
C GLY A 670 0.79 19.50 25.33
N GLU A 671 -0.32 18.92 24.89
CA GLU A 671 -0.60 17.48 24.81
C GLU A 671 -0.87 17.03 23.37
N GLY A 672 -0.64 15.76 23.06
CA GLY A 672 -0.83 15.20 21.72
C GLY A 672 -2.30 14.83 21.41
N ILE A 673 -2.67 13.56 21.60
CA ILE A 673 -3.98 13.01 21.21
C ILE A 673 -4.81 12.73 22.47
N ASN A 674 -5.97 13.38 22.59
CA ASN A 674 -6.74 13.42 23.83
C ASN A 674 -8.20 12.95 23.63
N PHE A 675 -8.59 11.87 24.31
CA PHE A 675 -9.96 11.33 24.32
C PHE A 675 -10.64 11.61 25.66
N LYS A 676 -11.41 12.70 25.72
CA LYS A 676 -11.80 13.33 26.99
C LYS A 676 -13.30 13.50 27.22
N ALA A 677 -13.65 13.82 28.47
CA ALA A 677 -14.88 14.48 28.90
C ALA A 677 -16.22 13.92 28.34
N GLY A 678 -16.30 12.60 28.16
CA GLY A 678 -17.48 11.88 27.65
C GLY A 678 -17.26 11.14 26.33
N THR A 679 -16.06 11.13 25.76
CA THR A 679 -15.73 10.38 24.53
C THR A 679 -15.81 8.87 24.74
N HIS A 680 -16.36 8.14 23.76
CA HIS A 680 -16.50 6.68 23.84
C HIS A 680 -16.44 5.97 22.48
N ASP A 681 -16.31 4.64 22.50
CA ASP A 681 -16.25 3.76 21.32
C ASP A 681 -15.21 4.18 20.26
N SER A 682 -14.17 4.89 20.69
CA SER A 682 -13.23 5.61 19.83
C SER A 682 -11.80 5.02 19.87
N VAL A 683 -11.05 5.19 18.80
CA VAL A 683 -9.74 4.55 18.58
C VAL A 683 -8.67 5.54 18.12
N ALA A 684 -7.45 5.42 18.63
CA ALA A 684 -6.28 6.09 18.04
C ALA A 684 -5.14 5.10 17.81
N TYR A 685 -4.69 4.99 16.55
CA TYR A 685 -3.73 3.96 16.15
C TYR A 685 -2.81 4.35 15.00
N ASN A 686 -1.65 3.69 14.89
CA ASN A 686 -0.60 4.00 13.90
C ASN A 686 -0.15 5.48 13.89
N ASN A 687 -0.33 6.24 14.98
CA ASN A 687 0.15 7.62 15.06
C ASN A 687 1.62 7.64 15.53
N SER A 688 2.36 8.63 15.05
CA SER A 688 3.67 9.01 15.61
C SER A 688 3.49 10.31 16.40
N VAL A 689 3.75 10.28 17.71
CA VAL A 689 3.65 11.45 18.59
C VAL A 689 4.97 11.66 19.30
N SER A 690 5.56 12.84 19.15
CA SER A 690 6.85 13.12 19.77
C SER A 690 7.04 14.56 20.20
N HIS A 691 8.00 14.79 21.09
CA HIS A 691 8.42 16.13 21.52
C HIS A 691 7.28 17.02 22.04
N THR A 692 6.27 16.43 22.71
CA THR A 692 5.24 17.20 23.43
C THR A 692 5.78 17.67 24.78
N SER A 693 5.35 18.86 25.24
CA SER A 693 5.75 19.37 26.56
C SER A 693 4.98 18.72 27.71
N SER A 694 3.82 18.13 27.42
CA SER A 694 3.03 17.34 28.36
C SER A 694 2.67 15.97 27.76
N GLN A 695 1.56 15.35 28.19
CA GLN A 695 1.19 13.98 27.84
C GLN A 695 1.04 13.80 26.33
N ALA A 696 1.67 12.77 25.77
CA ALA A 696 1.62 12.54 24.32
C ALA A 696 0.28 11.93 23.87
N MET A 697 -0.28 11.02 24.66
CA MET A 697 -1.66 10.54 24.49
C MET A 697 -2.39 10.46 25.83
N TYR A 698 -3.58 11.04 25.93
CA TYR A 698 -4.32 11.20 27.20
C TYR A 698 -5.76 10.69 27.07
N MET A 699 -6.16 9.76 27.94
CA MET A 699 -7.57 9.44 28.18
C MET A 699 -8.01 10.13 29.48
N ASP A 700 -8.73 11.26 29.38
CA ASP A 700 -9.20 12.05 30.53
C ASP A 700 -10.73 12.02 30.66
N GLY A 701 -11.27 11.29 31.63
CA GLY A 701 -12.72 11.29 31.87
C GLY A 701 -13.32 12.65 32.27
N TRP A 702 -12.51 13.60 32.74
CA TRP A 702 -12.94 14.87 33.32
C TRP A 702 -14.14 14.69 34.27
N LYS A 703 -15.27 15.37 34.02
CA LYS A 703 -16.53 15.23 34.77
C LYS A 703 -17.52 14.20 34.23
N SER A 704 -17.27 13.61 33.06
CA SER A 704 -18.26 12.77 32.35
C SER A 704 -17.83 11.30 32.16
N GLY A 705 -16.58 10.96 32.50
CA GLY A 705 -15.98 9.67 32.16
C GLY A 705 -15.51 9.59 30.70
N THR A 706 -14.79 8.54 30.36
CA THR A 706 -14.36 8.16 29.00
C THR A 706 -14.36 6.63 28.94
N TYR A 707 -14.91 5.98 27.89
CA TYR A 707 -15.13 4.52 27.92
C TYR A 707 -15.12 3.77 26.57
N ASN A 708 -14.80 2.47 26.59
CA ASN A 708 -14.59 1.61 25.41
C ASN A 708 -13.55 2.16 24.39
N ASN A 709 -12.61 2.97 24.89
CA ASN A 709 -11.63 3.69 24.06
C ASN A 709 -10.30 2.95 23.97
N LYS A 710 -9.62 3.06 22.81
CA LYS A 710 -8.47 2.20 22.46
C LYS A 710 -7.30 2.99 21.88
N TYR A 711 -6.13 2.93 22.50
CA TYR A 711 -4.87 3.42 21.96
C TYR A 711 -3.97 2.24 21.61
N PHE A 712 -3.68 2.03 20.33
CA PHE A 712 -2.90 0.86 19.92
C PHE A 712 -2.02 1.06 18.69
N ASP A 713 -0.97 0.26 18.54
CA ASP A 713 -0.01 0.34 17.42
C ASP A 713 0.60 1.75 17.21
N ASN A 714 0.63 2.63 18.24
CA ASN A 714 1.23 3.97 18.15
C ASN A 714 2.72 3.97 18.54
N ILE A 715 3.48 4.91 17.99
CA ILE A 715 4.89 5.15 18.32
C ILE A 715 4.99 6.52 19.02
N ILE A 716 5.44 6.53 20.27
CA ILE A 716 5.42 7.70 21.16
C ILE A 716 6.83 7.95 21.71
N HIS A 717 7.42 9.13 21.53
CA HIS A 717 8.79 9.34 21.99
C HIS A 717 9.27 10.77 22.25
N ASP A 718 10.33 10.90 23.06
CA ASP A 718 11.01 12.16 23.39
C ASP A 718 10.08 13.21 24.02
N CYS A 719 9.03 12.76 24.73
CA CYS A 719 8.00 13.62 25.32
C CYS A 719 8.35 14.00 26.77
N SER A 720 8.17 15.28 27.11
CA SER A 720 8.63 15.85 28.39
C SER A 720 7.82 15.40 29.62
N ASN A 721 6.74 14.65 29.41
CA ASN A 721 5.87 14.12 30.46
C ASN A 721 5.53 12.65 30.17
N ALA A 722 4.31 12.17 30.47
CA ALA A 722 3.93 10.79 30.17
C ALA A 722 3.75 10.54 28.66
N GLY A 723 4.21 9.39 28.17
CA GLY A 723 3.90 8.93 26.81
C GLY A 723 2.41 8.60 26.68
N ILE A 724 1.89 7.75 27.57
CA ILE A 724 0.45 7.49 27.69
C ILE A 724 -0.03 7.82 29.10
N ALA A 725 -1.14 8.54 29.22
CA ALA A 725 -1.80 8.78 30.50
C ALA A 725 -3.30 8.44 30.44
N VAL A 726 -3.84 7.93 31.55
CA VAL A 726 -5.23 7.51 31.69
C VAL A 726 -5.75 7.96 33.06
N THR A 727 -6.74 8.86 33.10
CA THR A 727 -7.22 9.46 34.35
C THR A 727 -8.65 10.04 34.26
N ASN A 728 -9.13 10.71 35.32
CA ASN A 728 -10.12 11.78 35.20
C ASN A 728 -9.62 12.98 36.01
N GLU A 729 -9.41 14.15 35.41
CA GLU A 729 -8.93 15.33 36.15
C GLU A 729 -9.93 15.89 37.18
N GLU A 730 -11.18 15.43 37.13
CA GLU A 730 -12.33 15.83 37.95
C GLU A 730 -13.13 14.57 38.33
N SER A 731 -14.33 14.68 38.92
CA SER A 731 -15.08 13.58 39.52
C SER A 731 -15.74 12.57 38.55
N GLY A 732 -15.12 12.27 37.41
CA GLY A 732 -15.63 11.34 36.38
C GLY A 732 -15.56 9.86 36.75
N SER A 733 -16.11 9.01 35.88
CA SER A 733 -16.07 7.55 36.02
C SER A 733 -15.75 6.91 34.67
N SER A 734 -14.50 6.49 34.48
CA SER A 734 -14.00 5.98 33.19
C SER A 734 -13.75 4.47 33.22
N HIS A 735 -14.04 3.78 32.12
CA HIS A 735 -13.96 2.31 32.12
C HIS A 735 -13.83 1.65 30.74
N ASP A 736 -13.41 0.38 30.74
CA ASP A 736 -13.21 -0.43 29.52
C ASP A 736 -12.23 0.25 28.56
N LEU A 737 -11.07 0.61 29.09
CA LEU A 737 -10.01 1.30 28.33
C LEU A 737 -8.95 0.29 27.90
N TYR A 738 -8.44 0.44 26.69
CA TYR A 738 -7.51 -0.52 26.07
C TYR A 738 -6.27 0.19 25.53
N ILE A 739 -5.09 -0.25 25.96
CA ILE A 739 -3.80 0.31 25.56
C ILE A 739 -2.91 -0.87 25.15
N TYR A 740 -2.68 -1.10 23.86
CA TYR A 740 -1.96 -2.29 23.41
C TYR A 740 -1.05 -2.12 22.19
N ASN A 741 0.01 -2.93 22.09
CA ASN A 741 1.00 -2.89 21.00
C ASN A 741 1.71 -1.53 20.78
N ASN A 742 1.57 -0.54 21.67
CA ASN A 742 2.25 0.75 21.50
C ASN A 742 3.74 0.62 21.84
N VAL A 743 4.58 1.43 21.19
CA VAL A 743 6.01 1.57 21.50
C VAL A 743 6.25 2.97 22.06
N VAL A 744 6.71 3.05 23.30
CA VAL A 744 6.81 4.30 24.07
C VAL A 744 8.21 4.44 24.68
N TYR A 745 8.98 5.45 24.25
CA TYR A 745 10.37 5.57 24.66
C TYR A 745 10.88 7.00 24.86
N ASN A 746 11.95 7.17 25.65
CA ASN A 746 12.52 8.48 25.98
C ASN A 746 11.52 9.49 26.59
N CYS A 747 10.38 9.04 27.13
CA CYS A 747 9.42 9.90 27.81
C CYS A 747 9.80 10.07 29.29
N ARG A 748 9.26 11.08 29.98
CA ARG A 748 9.45 11.20 31.44
C ARG A 748 8.79 10.05 32.21
N VAL A 749 7.70 9.49 31.66
CA VAL A 749 6.98 8.31 32.15
C VAL A 749 6.48 7.50 30.95
N GLY A 750 6.67 6.18 30.90
CA GLY A 750 6.12 5.35 29.83
C GLY A 750 4.58 5.33 29.85
N ILE A 751 3.97 4.86 30.95
CA ILE A 751 2.51 4.89 31.15
C ILE A 751 2.07 5.28 32.57
N GLY A 752 1.14 6.25 32.65
CA GLY A 752 0.49 6.69 33.89
C GLY A 752 -1.00 6.33 33.93
N VAL A 753 -1.37 5.28 34.68
CA VAL A 753 -2.78 4.92 34.94
C VAL A 753 -3.18 5.44 36.32
N GLY A 754 -4.20 6.31 36.39
CA GLY A 754 -4.52 7.10 37.58
C GLY A 754 -3.48 8.19 37.85
N TYR A 755 -2.99 8.86 36.81
CA TYR A 755 -1.80 9.73 36.87
C TYR A 755 -1.93 10.94 37.81
N TYR A 756 -3.08 11.60 37.77
CA TYR A 756 -3.51 12.73 38.59
C TYR A 756 -5.03 12.88 38.41
N GLY A 757 -5.83 13.00 39.48
CA GLY A 757 -7.27 13.10 39.29
C GLY A 757 -8.18 12.74 40.47
N HIS A 758 -9.48 12.65 40.18
CA HIS A 758 -10.55 12.31 41.12
C HIS A 758 -11.54 11.30 40.51
N GLY A 759 -12.51 10.81 41.30
CA GLY A 759 -13.56 9.90 40.81
C GLY A 759 -13.09 8.45 40.65
N THR A 760 -13.53 7.78 39.58
CA THR A 760 -13.34 6.32 39.41
C THR A 760 -12.67 5.99 38.08
N LEU A 761 -11.77 4.99 38.10
CA LEU A 761 -11.17 4.41 36.91
C LEU A 761 -11.17 2.87 37.04
N THR A 762 -11.82 2.15 36.15
CA THR A 762 -11.95 0.69 36.27
C THR A 762 -11.88 -0.06 34.94
N ARG A 763 -11.37 -1.30 34.93
CA ARG A 763 -11.25 -2.13 33.71
C ARG A 763 -10.36 -1.46 32.66
N VAL A 764 -9.15 -1.08 33.06
CA VAL A 764 -8.09 -0.56 32.18
C VAL A 764 -7.17 -1.72 31.79
N ASN A 765 -7.01 -1.97 30.50
CA ASN A 765 -6.33 -3.14 29.95
C ASN A 765 -5.09 -2.69 29.17
N VAL A 766 -3.90 -2.96 29.72
CA VAL A 766 -2.62 -2.55 29.12
C VAL A 766 -1.84 -3.82 28.75
N PHE A 767 -1.67 -4.11 27.46
CA PHE A 767 -1.02 -5.37 27.04
C PHE A 767 -0.20 -5.30 25.74
N ASN A 768 0.84 -6.13 25.63
CA ASN A 768 1.76 -6.19 24.47
C ASN A 768 2.49 -4.88 24.13
N ASN A 769 2.50 -3.86 25.00
CA ASN A 769 3.21 -2.61 24.74
C ASN A 769 4.71 -2.78 25.02
N THR A 770 5.55 -1.95 24.39
CA THR A 770 6.97 -1.81 24.73
C THR A 770 7.21 -0.43 25.31
N PHE A 771 7.61 -0.38 26.58
CA PHE A 771 8.17 0.79 27.24
C PHE A 771 9.71 0.62 27.25
N TYR A 772 10.43 1.68 26.88
CA TYR A 772 11.89 1.65 26.75
C TYR A 772 12.57 2.98 27.11
N ASN A 773 13.57 2.96 28.00
CA ASN A 773 14.40 4.12 28.34
C ASN A 773 13.59 5.38 28.72
N ASN A 774 12.51 5.20 29.49
CA ASN A 774 11.72 6.29 30.06
C ASN A 774 12.21 6.62 31.48
N SER A 775 11.97 7.86 31.95
CA SER A 775 12.66 8.39 33.15
C SER A 775 12.05 8.01 34.51
N ASN A 776 10.84 7.44 34.54
CA ASN A 776 10.19 6.85 35.71
C ASN A 776 9.10 5.90 35.20
N ASP A 777 9.12 4.63 35.56
CA ASP A 777 8.03 3.71 35.19
C ASP A 777 7.33 3.02 36.36
N ILE A 778 6.19 2.40 36.06
CA ILE A 778 5.24 1.78 37.00
C ILE A 778 4.43 2.82 37.82
N PHE A 779 3.21 3.11 37.36
CA PHE A 779 2.11 3.75 38.12
C PHE A 779 2.47 5.03 38.92
N GLY A 780 2.90 6.09 38.25
CA GLY A 780 3.04 7.43 38.84
C GLY A 780 1.70 8.09 39.22
N ALA A 781 1.11 7.69 40.35
CA ALA A 781 -0.13 8.28 40.89
C ALA A 781 0.15 9.55 41.71
N TYR A 782 0.29 10.70 41.03
CA TYR A 782 0.69 11.97 41.64
C TYR A 782 -0.52 12.72 42.23
N LYS A 783 -0.86 12.39 43.49
CA LYS A 783 -1.97 12.96 44.29
C LYS A 783 -3.33 12.74 43.64
N THR A 784 -3.99 11.63 44.00
CA THR A 784 -5.32 11.29 43.48
C THR A 784 -6.29 10.97 44.61
N ASP A 785 -7.52 11.46 44.52
CA ASP A 785 -8.67 10.91 45.27
C ASP A 785 -9.40 9.85 44.43
N MET A 786 -8.68 9.13 43.56
CA MET A 786 -9.24 8.19 42.59
C MET A 786 -9.39 6.78 43.14
N ILE A 787 -10.55 6.18 42.87
CA ILE A 787 -10.77 4.75 43.01
C ILE A 787 -10.33 4.07 41.71
N VAL A 788 -9.06 3.64 41.67
CA VAL A 788 -8.51 2.83 40.57
C VAL A 788 -8.72 1.34 40.86
N SER A 789 -9.28 0.59 39.93
CA SER A 789 -9.62 -0.83 40.14
C SER A 789 -9.58 -1.65 38.84
N ASN A 790 -9.50 -2.99 38.95
CA ASN A 790 -9.55 -3.90 37.80
C ASN A 790 -8.59 -3.53 36.65
N VAL A 791 -7.36 -3.10 36.98
CA VAL A 791 -6.32 -2.82 35.99
C VAL A 791 -5.63 -4.13 35.61
N VAL A 792 -5.59 -4.43 34.32
CA VAL A 792 -4.95 -5.64 33.77
C VAL A 792 -3.67 -5.22 33.06
N LEU A 793 -2.51 -5.64 33.59
CA LEU A 793 -1.22 -5.59 32.88
C LEU A 793 -0.86 -6.99 32.37
N ARG A 794 -0.51 -7.13 31.09
CA ARG A 794 -0.11 -8.44 30.52
C ARG A 794 0.85 -8.30 29.35
N ASN A 795 1.92 -9.11 29.30
CA ASN A 795 2.85 -9.17 28.17
C ASN A 795 3.47 -7.81 27.74
N ASN A 796 3.53 -6.81 28.63
CA ASN A 796 4.23 -5.56 28.32
C ASN A 796 5.73 -5.74 28.59
N ILE A 797 6.56 -5.13 27.75
CA ILE A 797 8.00 -4.98 27.97
C ILE A 797 8.22 -3.64 28.67
N PHE A 798 9.07 -3.63 29.69
CA PHE A 798 9.66 -2.44 30.32
C PHE A 798 11.17 -2.71 30.35
N SER A 799 12.00 -1.78 29.90
CA SER A 799 13.43 -2.03 29.64
C SER A 799 14.24 -0.74 29.61
N ASP A 800 15.36 -0.71 30.32
CA ASP A 800 16.17 0.51 30.57
C ASP A 800 15.37 1.68 31.18
N ASP A 801 14.14 1.44 31.65
CA ASP A 801 13.29 2.38 32.38
C ASP A 801 13.76 2.50 33.86
N LEU A 802 13.61 3.69 34.47
CA LEU A 802 14.12 4.02 35.82
C LEU A 802 13.07 4.00 36.96
#